data_AF-A0A8S2CK52-F1
#
_entry.id   AF-A0A8S2CK52-F1
#
_cell.length_a   1.000
_cell.length_b   1.000
_cell.length_c   1.000
_cell.angle_alpha   90.00
_cell.angle_beta   90.00
_cell.angle_gamma   90.00
#
_symmetry.space_group_name_H-M   'P 1'
#
loop_
_entity.id
_entity.type
_entity.pdbx_description
1 polymer ?
#
loop_
_entity_poly.entity_id
_entity_poly.type
_entity_poly.pdbx_seq_one_letter_code
_entity_poly.pdbx_strand_id
1 'polypeptide(L)'
;MLVTVSRAGTSYVAKFGDGGKVLEPLHEKGPAHGSGTTVHFLPDARIFKTLRFNPDLIRERIRESSFLFKKLKIVFTDNQHNTRDEFISERGIAQFVEFINDGRKALSSVCQITGKESDIEVEVALQYTDEVNETSVSFANSVKTPEGGTHLTGFRTALTEAVNAYARSQGALKEKEANFDGDDVREGLTAVVAVKIPERLIQYEGQTKNKLFTQEARSAIKQARLAAEAAKKAREEVRKLKGAKKERLLSGKLTPAQHKNKARNELFLVEGDSAGGSAKLGRDRVYQAILPLRGKVINVERARLIDLLANEEIATMIAAIGAGIGKDFDLSAANYAKVIIMTDADTDGAHIQTLLLTFFYRFMRPLIEQAYIGRGLDEMIADRYGRYAKYIIQERALPDIRDGLKPVQRRILFAMHELGLINSRPYKKSARAVGEVIGKYHPHDMHGNKGSIDGDPAAAMRYTESRLSLAADLMLSGIEKGIVPFALNFDDSEKEPTVLPARIPNLLVNGATGIAAGYATNMPPHNLNEVVDALILRIDSPNSRLESILNALKGPDFPTGGVIQGIEGIRQAYETGKGKIALRAKIEQVEGPQKALIITEIPFEVAKGNLVKQIDEIRLEQKIPGIQEVRDESDRTGLRIVIELEKQASFATVPKARFEIVEGLIKAIKVLDEVIATIRKAQDRSAAKQALQLRFGFSELQADAIVMLRLYRLSSTDITLLTQEKEQLAAQITADEALLASDELQRNALKQSLRAAKKLHGVARRSIIEEQIEELKVTENETIAEEPVFVLVTRDGYVKRMSPRAYFANDYNQLSIKQGDLPIATLSGTTLDRLILLTDRAEQVPVQGLKAGGVKALNLEENDRLAGLVSLDDEGQHVLICANRGMKRIG
;
A
#
# COMPACT_ATOMS: atom_id res chain seq x y z
N MET A 1 5.16 -50.33 5.98
CA MET A 1 4.40 -49.97 4.77
C MET A 1 3.38 -51.07 4.49
N LEU A 2 2.13 -50.71 4.25
CA LEU A 2 1.04 -51.59 3.87
C LEU A 2 0.60 -51.22 2.45
N VAL A 3 0.54 -52.19 1.55
CA VAL A 3 0.14 -51.99 0.16
C VAL A 3 -1.10 -52.85 -0.12
N THR A 4 -2.15 -52.24 -0.66
CA THR A 4 -3.37 -52.93 -1.11
C THR A 4 -3.54 -52.67 -2.60
N VAL A 5 -3.71 -53.72 -3.41
CA VAL A 5 -3.89 -53.64 -4.86
C VAL A 5 -5.19 -54.34 -5.22
N SER A 6 -6.10 -53.64 -5.89
CA SER A 6 -7.32 -54.22 -6.46
C SER A 6 -7.15 -54.34 -7.98
N ARG A 7 -7.25 -55.55 -8.51
CA ARG A 7 -7.12 -55.83 -9.95
C ARG A 7 -7.92 -57.07 -10.32
N ALA A 8 -8.58 -57.03 -11.48
CA ALA A 8 -9.33 -58.17 -12.04
C ALA A 8 -10.40 -58.77 -11.10
N GLY A 9 -11.07 -57.93 -10.30
CA GLY A 9 -12.15 -58.36 -9.39
C GLY A 9 -11.68 -58.82 -8.01
N THR A 10 -10.38 -58.82 -7.75
CA THR A 10 -9.79 -59.30 -6.49
C THR A 10 -8.88 -58.24 -5.86
N SER A 11 -8.92 -58.13 -4.53
CA SER A 11 -8.02 -57.31 -3.72
C SER A 11 -6.89 -58.17 -3.14
N TYR A 12 -5.67 -57.68 -3.26
CA TYR A 12 -4.46 -58.28 -2.71
C TYR A 12 -3.82 -57.33 -1.70
N VAL A 13 -3.22 -57.87 -0.65
CA VAL A 13 -2.54 -57.08 0.38
C VAL A 13 -1.15 -57.64 0.66
N ALA A 14 -0.19 -56.75 0.89
CA ALA A 14 1.17 -57.08 1.31
C ALA A 14 1.66 -56.07 2.35
N LYS A 15 2.47 -56.53 3.31
CA LYS A 15 3.01 -55.71 4.39
C LYS A 15 4.52 -55.81 4.48
N PHE A 16 5.15 -54.66 4.67
CA PHE A 16 6.59 -54.50 4.72
C PHE A 16 7.01 -53.74 5.99
N GLY A 17 8.16 -54.10 6.56
CA GLY A 17 8.78 -53.48 7.74
C GLY A 17 10.29 -53.30 7.56
N ASP A 18 10.94 -52.59 8.49
CA ASP A 18 12.41 -52.48 8.61
C ASP A 18 13.19 -52.41 7.29
N GLY A 19 13.00 -51.32 6.54
CA GLY A 19 13.73 -51.12 5.27
C GLY A 19 13.21 -51.94 4.09
N GLY A 20 11.98 -52.45 4.15
CA GLY A 20 11.32 -53.15 3.03
C GLY A 20 11.29 -54.67 3.16
N LYS A 21 11.65 -55.23 4.32
CA LYS A 21 11.48 -56.66 4.62
C LYS A 21 10.00 -57.03 4.55
N VAL A 22 9.70 -58.11 3.83
CA VAL A 22 8.34 -58.65 3.73
C VAL A 22 7.94 -59.20 5.10
N LEU A 23 6.96 -58.57 5.74
CA LEU A 23 6.37 -59.05 6.99
C LEU A 23 5.19 -59.98 6.69
N GLU A 24 4.39 -59.62 5.69
CA GLU A 24 3.28 -60.43 5.20
C GLU A 24 3.38 -60.45 3.67
N PRO A 25 3.58 -61.63 3.05
CA PRO A 25 3.67 -61.75 1.60
C PRO A 25 2.31 -61.42 0.96
N LEU A 26 2.35 -61.15 -0.35
CA LEU A 26 1.15 -60.84 -1.13
C LEU A 26 0.13 -61.99 -1.01
N HIS A 27 -1.04 -61.69 -0.47
CA HIS A 27 -2.14 -62.65 -0.37
C HIS A 27 -3.47 -61.99 -0.71
N GLU A 28 -4.43 -62.82 -1.10
CA GLU A 28 -5.79 -62.39 -1.43
C GLU A 28 -6.53 -61.95 -0.16
N LYS A 29 -7.11 -60.74 -0.21
CA LYS A 29 -7.92 -60.16 0.86
C LYS A 29 -9.42 -60.37 0.63
N GLY A 30 -9.84 -60.54 -0.63
CA GLY A 30 -11.23 -60.79 -1.03
C GLY A 30 -11.65 -60.09 -2.32
N PRO A 31 -12.95 -60.14 -2.69
CA PRO A 31 -13.47 -59.53 -3.92
C PRO A 31 -13.39 -58.00 -3.85
N ALA A 32 -13.16 -57.37 -5.00
CA ALA A 32 -13.07 -55.91 -5.14
C ALA A 32 -13.79 -55.40 -6.39
N HIS A 33 -14.40 -54.22 -6.27
CA HIS A 33 -14.95 -53.48 -7.40
C HIS A 33 -13.93 -52.44 -7.90
N GLY A 34 -13.67 -52.45 -9.21
CA GLY A 34 -12.72 -51.55 -9.86
C GLY A 34 -11.26 -51.96 -9.72
N SER A 35 -10.37 -51.08 -10.19
CA SER A 35 -8.91 -51.26 -10.12
C SER A 35 -8.23 -50.09 -9.42
N GLY A 36 -7.22 -50.36 -8.60
CA GLY A 36 -6.47 -49.30 -7.93
C GLY A 36 -5.43 -49.82 -6.94
N THR A 37 -4.56 -48.94 -6.48
CA THR A 37 -3.52 -49.24 -5.50
C THR A 37 -3.57 -48.24 -4.37
N THR A 38 -3.51 -48.72 -3.13
CA THR A 38 -3.41 -47.90 -1.92
C THR A 38 -2.13 -48.25 -1.18
N VAL A 39 -1.36 -47.24 -0.83
CA VAL A 39 -0.12 -47.39 -0.05
C VAL A 39 -0.26 -46.58 1.22
N HIS A 40 -0.03 -47.23 2.36
CA HIS A 40 0.03 -46.60 3.66
C HIS A 40 1.41 -46.85 4.29
N PHE A 41 2.10 -45.79 4.71
CA PHE A 41 3.42 -45.91 5.30
C PHE A 41 3.62 -44.90 6.42
N LEU A 42 4.54 -45.23 7.33
CA LEU A 42 5.06 -44.35 8.36
C LEU A 42 6.58 -44.23 8.13
N PRO A 43 7.16 -43.01 8.06
CA PRO A 43 8.60 -42.85 7.93
C PRO A 43 9.36 -43.40 9.14
N ASP A 44 10.59 -43.87 8.93
CA ASP A 44 11.41 -44.44 10.00
C ASP A 44 12.05 -43.34 10.85
N ALA A 45 11.74 -43.33 12.16
CA ALA A 45 12.27 -42.37 13.14
C ALA A 45 13.80 -42.44 13.33
N ARG A 46 14.42 -43.56 12.96
CA ARG A 46 15.88 -43.73 12.99
C ARG A 46 16.57 -43.00 11.85
N ILE A 47 15.85 -42.75 10.75
CA ILE A 47 16.37 -42.12 9.53
C ILE A 47 16.00 -40.64 9.51
N PHE A 48 14.73 -40.30 9.82
CA PHE A 48 14.22 -38.93 9.75
C PHE A 48 14.13 -38.29 11.14
N LYS A 49 14.72 -37.10 11.31
CA LYS A 49 14.65 -36.31 12.55
C LYS A 49 13.24 -35.82 12.88
N THR A 50 12.40 -35.62 11.85
CA THR A 50 11.02 -35.15 11.97
C THR A 50 10.11 -36.12 11.23
N LEU A 51 9.07 -36.61 11.92
CA LEU A 51 8.02 -37.46 11.34
C LEU A 51 6.74 -36.68 11.00
N ARG A 52 6.73 -35.37 11.29
CA ARG A 52 5.61 -34.50 10.98
C ARG A 52 5.70 -34.05 9.53
N PHE A 53 4.67 -34.36 8.76
CA PHE A 53 4.50 -33.86 7.41
C PHE A 53 4.07 -32.39 7.44
N ASN A 54 4.62 -31.57 6.54
CA ASN A 54 4.16 -30.20 6.34
C ASN A 54 2.97 -30.21 5.37
N PRO A 55 1.73 -29.93 5.82
CA PRO A 55 0.54 -30.02 4.96
C PRO A 55 0.56 -28.98 3.83
N ASP A 56 1.14 -27.80 4.05
CA ASP A 56 1.20 -26.75 3.02
C ASP A 56 2.13 -27.12 1.87
N LEU A 57 3.30 -27.70 2.19
CA LEU A 57 4.23 -28.19 1.18
C LEU A 57 3.61 -29.33 0.35
N ILE A 58 2.84 -30.21 0.99
CA ILE A 58 2.13 -31.29 0.29
C ILE A 58 1.05 -30.71 -0.63
N ARG A 59 0.25 -29.75 -0.15
CA ARG A 59 -0.78 -29.06 -0.96
C ARG A 59 -0.15 -28.38 -2.17
N GLU A 60 0.97 -27.69 -1.99
CA GLU A 60 1.69 -27.04 -3.08
C GLU A 60 2.12 -28.06 -4.15
N ARG A 61 2.76 -29.17 -3.74
CA ARG A 61 3.21 -30.21 -4.67
C ARG A 61 2.08 -30.94 -5.37
N ILE A 62 0.97 -31.20 -4.66
CA ILE A 62 -0.24 -31.76 -5.25
C ILE A 62 -0.86 -30.79 -6.26
N ARG A 63 -0.91 -29.50 -5.94
CA ARG A 63 -1.44 -28.46 -6.83
C ARG A 63 -0.62 -28.35 -8.11
N GLU A 64 0.71 -28.24 -8.02
CA GLU A 64 1.61 -28.25 -9.19
C GLU A 64 1.36 -29.50 -10.06
N SER A 65 1.30 -30.68 -9.43
CA SER A 65 1.05 -31.95 -10.13
C SER A 65 -0.33 -31.97 -10.81
N SER A 66 -1.35 -31.40 -10.18
CA SER A 66 -2.71 -31.35 -10.74
C SER A 66 -2.77 -30.57 -12.06
N PHE A 67 -1.90 -29.56 -12.26
CA PHE A 67 -1.82 -28.83 -13.52
C PHE A 67 -1.10 -29.61 -14.62
N LEU A 68 -0.19 -30.53 -14.28
CA LEU A 68 0.54 -31.34 -15.26
C LEU A 68 -0.33 -32.46 -15.84
N PHE A 69 -1.38 -32.89 -15.12
CA PHE A 69 -2.25 -33.98 -15.52
C PHE A 69 -3.71 -33.49 -15.67
N LYS A 70 -4.09 -33.13 -16.90
CA LYS A 70 -5.47 -32.71 -17.21
C LYS A 70 -6.48 -33.75 -16.74
N LYS A 71 -7.52 -33.30 -16.04
CA LYS A 71 -8.63 -34.10 -15.49
C LYS A 71 -8.25 -35.09 -14.39
N LEU A 72 -7.01 -35.09 -13.90
CA LEU A 72 -6.66 -35.86 -12.72
C LEU A 72 -7.18 -35.13 -11.48
N LYS A 73 -8.16 -35.72 -10.80
CA LYS A 73 -8.62 -35.25 -9.49
C LYS A 73 -7.71 -35.81 -8.41
N ILE A 74 -6.99 -34.93 -7.71
CA ILE A 74 -6.22 -35.29 -6.52
C ILE A 74 -6.94 -34.74 -5.30
N VAL A 75 -7.19 -35.59 -4.31
CA VAL A 75 -7.83 -35.20 -3.05
C VAL A 75 -6.79 -35.28 -1.94
N PHE A 76 -6.58 -34.17 -1.24
CA PHE A 76 -5.76 -34.11 -0.03
C PHE A 76 -6.68 -34.03 1.18
N THR A 77 -6.41 -34.83 2.20
CA THR A 77 -7.18 -34.83 3.45
C THR A 77 -6.22 -34.83 4.62
N ASP A 78 -6.30 -33.79 5.44
CA ASP A 78 -5.53 -33.66 6.67
C ASP A 78 -6.46 -33.90 7.86
N ASN A 79 -6.36 -35.10 8.42
CA ASN A 79 -7.14 -35.53 9.58
C ASN A 79 -6.72 -34.85 10.90
N GLN A 80 -5.56 -34.18 10.96
CA GLN A 80 -5.15 -33.45 12.17
C GLN A 80 -5.89 -32.12 12.30
N HIS A 81 -6.12 -31.45 11.17
CA HIS A 81 -6.79 -30.15 11.11
C HIS A 81 -8.22 -30.22 10.56
N ASN A 82 -8.73 -31.42 10.26
CA ASN A 82 -10.03 -31.67 9.64
C ASN A 82 -10.25 -30.85 8.35
N THR A 83 -9.23 -30.80 7.49
CA THR A 83 -9.30 -30.11 6.20
C THR A 83 -9.32 -31.09 5.03
N ARG A 84 -10.05 -30.75 3.97
CA ARG A 84 -10.16 -31.55 2.75
C ARG A 84 -10.12 -30.64 1.55
N ASP A 85 -9.09 -30.81 0.73
CA ASP A 85 -8.85 -30.02 -0.48
C ASP A 85 -8.98 -30.92 -1.71
N GLU A 86 -9.64 -30.42 -2.75
CA GLU A 86 -9.74 -31.11 -4.05
C GLU A 86 -9.03 -30.28 -5.12
N PHE A 87 -8.12 -30.93 -5.86
CA PHE A 87 -7.34 -30.31 -6.93
C PHE A 87 -7.68 -30.98 -8.24
N ILE A 88 -8.19 -30.19 -9.20
CA ILE A 88 -8.48 -30.64 -10.56
C ILE A 88 -8.16 -29.50 -11.52
N SER A 89 -7.49 -29.82 -12.63
CA SER A 89 -7.21 -28.87 -13.70
C SER A 89 -7.81 -29.36 -15.01
N GLU A 90 -8.66 -28.53 -15.61
CA GLU A 90 -9.26 -28.78 -16.92
C GLU A 90 -8.35 -28.29 -18.06
N ARG A 91 -7.65 -27.16 -17.85
CA ARG A 91 -6.78 -26.54 -18.88
C ARG A 91 -5.29 -26.86 -18.72
N GLY A 92 -4.93 -27.64 -17.70
CA GLY A 92 -3.57 -28.09 -17.44
C GLY A 92 -2.61 -26.93 -17.17
N ILE A 93 -1.45 -26.93 -17.84
CA ILE A 93 -0.40 -25.92 -17.64
C ILE A 93 -0.83 -24.48 -17.97
N ALA A 94 -1.89 -24.28 -18.76
CA ALA A 94 -2.44 -22.94 -18.98
C ALA A 94 -3.04 -22.35 -17.69
N GLN A 95 -3.78 -23.16 -16.93
CA GLN A 95 -4.26 -22.78 -15.58
C GLN A 95 -3.10 -22.61 -14.60
N PHE A 96 -1.98 -23.30 -14.82
CA PHE A 96 -0.79 -23.09 -14.00
C PHE A 96 -0.19 -21.69 -14.22
N VAL A 97 -0.10 -21.22 -15.46
CA VAL A 97 0.36 -19.84 -15.74
C VAL A 97 -0.58 -18.81 -15.12
N GLU A 98 -1.90 -19.01 -15.19
CA GLU A 98 -2.88 -18.14 -14.53
C GLU A 98 -2.69 -18.13 -13.01
N PHE A 99 -2.44 -19.31 -12.43
CA PHE A 99 -2.16 -19.45 -11.00
C PHE A 99 -0.86 -18.75 -10.58
N ILE A 100 0.22 -18.87 -11.38
CA ILE A 100 1.49 -18.17 -11.11
C ILE A 100 1.30 -16.65 -11.20
N ASN A 101 0.40 -16.21 -12.08
CA ASN A 101 0.08 -14.80 -12.29
C ASN A 101 -1.08 -14.29 -11.43
N ASP A 102 -1.56 -15.07 -10.46
CA ASP A 102 -2.58 -14.62 -9.54
C ASP A 102 -2.07 -13.41 -8.75
N GLY A 103 -2.80 -12.29 -8.83
CA GLY A 103 -2.39 -11.00 -8.27
C GLY A 103 -1.45 -10.13 -9.14
N ARG A 104 -1.07 -10.57 -10.35
CA ARG A 104 -0.29 -9.77 -11.32
C ARG A 104 -1.20 -9.23 -12.43
N LYS A 105 -0.88 -8.07 -13.02
CA LYS A 105 -1.68 -7.55 -14.14
C LYS A 105 -1.25 -8.25 -15.43
N ALA A 106 -2.11 -9.12 -15.95
CA ALA A 106 -1.90 -9.74 -17.25
C ALA A 106 -1.94 -8.70 -18.38
N LEU A 107 -0.90 -8.66 -19.20
CA LEU A 107 -0.80 -7.85 -20.41
C LEU A 107 -1.25 -8.61 -21.66
N SER A 108 -1.29 -9.95 -21.58
CA SER A 108 -1.74 -10.81 -22.67
C SER A 108 -2.63 -11.95 -22.19
N SER A 109 -3.40 -12.53 -23.10
CA SER A 109 -4.11 -13.79 -22.86
C SER A 109 -3.09 -14.94 -22.80
N VAL A 110 -3.31 -15.93 -21.92
CA VAL A 110 -2.48 -17.13 -21.88
C VAL A 110 -2.44 -17.83 -23.24
N CYS A 111 -1.23 -18.06 -23.72
CA CYS A 111 -0.95 -18.80 -24.95
C CYS A 111 -0.50 -20.21 -24.57
N GLN A 112 -1.12 -21.24 -25.13
CA GLN A 112 -0.76 -22.64 -24.92
C GLN A 112 -0.36 -23.27 -26.26
N ILE A 113 0.75 -23.98 -26.23
CA ILE A 113 1.38 -24.60 -27.40
C ILE A 113 1.65 -26.05 -27.04
N THR A 114 1.19 -26.96 -27.90
CA THR A 114 1.41 -28.39 -27.74
C THR A 114 2.02 -28.93 -29.02
N GLY A 115 3.03 -29.79 -28.91
CA GLY A 115 3.70 -30.41 -30.05
C GLY A 115 4.20 -31.80 -29.70
N LYS A 116 4.47 -32.60 -30.74
CA LYS A 116 5.14 -33.87 -30.60
C LYS A 116 6.14 -34.02 -31.73
N GLU A 117 7.40 -34.25 -31.38
CA GLU A 117 8.49 -34.38 -32.33
C GLU A 117 9.46 -35.45 -31.84
N SER A 118 9.86 -36.40 -32.70
CA SER A 118 10.81 -37.47 -32.33
C SER A 118 10.45 -38.23 -31.03
N ASP A 119 9.17 -38.59 -30.87
CA ASP A 119 8.58 -39.20 -29.65
C ASP A 119 8.63 -38.36 -28.37
N ILE A 120 9.08 -37.10 -28.43
CA ILE A 120 9.04 -36.16 -27.32
C ILE A 120 7.77 -35.32 -27.42
N GLU A 121 6.93 -35.37 -26.39
CA GLU A 121 5.78 -34.47 -26.26
C GLU A 121 6.20 -33.18 -25.58
N VAL A 122 5.80 -32.04 -26.14
CA VAL A 122 6.09 -30.70 -25.65
C VAL A 122 4.78 -30.01 -25.32
N GLU A 123 4.69 -29.45 -24.13
CA GLU A 123 3.60 -28.57 -23.70
C GLU A 123 4.18 -27.28 -23.11
N VAL A 124 3.83 -26.14 -23.70
CA VAL A 124 4.27 -24.81 -23.24
C VAL A 124 3.05 -23.94 -23.02
N ALA A 125 2.98 -23.26 -21.89
CA ALA A 125 2.03 -22.18 -21.65
C ALA A 125 2.80 -20.91 -21.28
N LEU A 126 2.37 -19.76 -21.79
CA LEU A 126 3.02 -18.48 -21.50
C LEU A 126 2.04 -17.30 -21.46
N GLN A 127 2.39 -16.27 -20.70
CA GLN A 127 1.63 -15.03 -20.56
C GLN A 127 2.58 -13.89 -20.17
N TYR A 128 2.35 -12.69 -20.71
CA TYR A 128 3.08 -11.49 -20.29
C TYR A 128 2.29 -10.76 -19.20
N THR A 129 3.02 -10.21 -18.24
CA THR A 129 2.50 -9.41 -17.12
C THR A 129 3.23 -8.08 -17.04
N ASP A 130 2.71 -7.17 -16.22
CA ASP A 130 3.34 -5.88 -15.90
C ASP A 130 4.61 -6.00 -15.03
N GLU A 131 4.97 -7.21 -14.63
CA GLU A 131 6.25 -7.53 -14.01
C GLU A 131 7.43 -7.32 -14.96
N VAL A 132 8.60 -7.12 -14.38
CA VAL A 132 9.85 -6.91 -15.13
C VAL A 132 10.58 -8.22 -15.36
N ASN A 133 10.48 -9.16 -14.42
CA ASN A 133 11.29 -10.37 -14.42
C ASN A 133 10.62 -11.55 -15.14
N GLU A 134 11.42 -12.38 -15.81
CA GLU A 134 10.98 -13.67 -16.35
C GLU A 134 10.67 -14.64 -15.20
N THR A 135 9.45 -15.21 -15.20
CA THR A 135 9.06 -16.31 -14.32
C THR A 135 8.86 -17.59 -15.13
N SER A 136 9.89 -18.43 -15.23
CA SER A 136 9.81 -19.69 -15.97
C SER A 136 9.88 -20.90 -15.06
N VAL A 137 8.90 -21.81 -15.18
CA VAL A 137 8.89 -23.12 -14.51
C VAL A 137 9.02 -24.20 -15.57
N SER A 138 9.84 -25.23 -15.32
CA SER A 138 10.05 -26.31 -16.29
C SER A 138 9.97 -27.70 -15.69
N PHE A 139 9.51 -28.66 -16.49
CA PHE A 139 9.30 -30.05 -16.09
C PHE A 139 9.75 -31.02 -17.18
N ALA A 140 10.33 -32.15 -16.77
CA ALA A 140 10.59 -33.31 -17.63
C ALA A 140 10.00 -34.56 -16.98
N ASN A 141 9.08 -35.26 -17.65
CA ASN A 141 8.35 -36.42 -17.11
C ASN A 141 7.73 -36.15 -15.72
N SER A 142 7.11 -34.97 -15.57
CA SER A 142 6.52 -34.48 -14.32
C SER A 142 7.49 -34.21 -13.16
N VAL A 143 8.80 -34.37 -13.40
CA VAL A 143 9.85 -33.94 -12.47
C VAL A 143 10.17 -32.47 -12.74
N LYS A 144 10.07 -31.63 -11.70
CA LYS A 144 10.44 -30.21 -11.77
C LYS A 144 11.94 -30.09 -12.02
N THR A 145 12.33 -29.33 -13.04
CA THR A 145 13.72 -29.05 -13.38
C THR A 145 14.07 -27.60 -13.00
N PRO A 146 14.39 -27.31 -11.72
CA PRO A 146 14.60 -25.94 -11.22
C PRO A 146 15.84 -25.24 -11.79
N GLU A 147 16.79 -26.00 -12.33
CA GLU A 147 17.96 -25.48 -13.04
C GLU A 147 17.71 -25.41 -14.57
N GLY A 148 16.50 -25.75 -15.01
CA GLY A 148 16.13 -25.77 -16.41
C GLY A 148 16.76 -26.96 -17.15
N GLY A 149 17.37 -26.68 -18.29
CA GLY A 149 17.98 -27.70 -19.15
C GLY A 149 17.82 -27.40 -20.63
N THR A 150 18.08 -28.43 -21.44
CA THR A 150 18.00 -28.37 -22.91
C THR A 150 16.63 -27.93 -23.41
N HIS A 151 15.55 -28.35 -22.75
CA HIS A 151 14.18 -27.98 -23.08
C HIS A 151 13.90 -26.49 -22.84
N LEU A 152 14.18 -25.96 -21.64
CA LEU A 152 13.97 -24.54 -21.34
C LEU A 152 14.84 -23.64 -22.23
N THR A 153 16.08 -24.07 -22.52
CA THR A 153 16.99 -23.34 -23.42
C THR A 153 16.44 -23.33 -24.85
N GLY A 154 15.91 -24.46 -25.33
CA GLY A 154 15.24 -24.55 -26.64
C GLY A 154 14.05 -23.59 -26.74
N PHE A 155 13.21 -23.52 -25.70
CA PHE A 155 12.07 -22.60 -25.64
C PHE A 155 12.52 -21.14 -25.73
N ARG A 156 13.50 -20.73 -24.91
CA ARG A 156 14.01 -19.35 -24.90
C ARG A 156 14.57 -18.94 -26.25
N THR A 157 15.38 -19.80 -26.88
CA THR A 157 15.92 -19.54 -28.23
C THR A 157 14.79 -19.41 -29.25
N ALA A 158 13.83 -20.34 -29.25
CA ALA A 158 12.73 -20.33 -30.20
C ALA A 158 11.83 -19.09 -30.06
N LEU A 159 11.56 -18.65 -28.82
CA LEU A 159 10.78 -17.43 -28.56
C LEU A 159 11.48 -16.17 -29.08
N THR A 160 12.77 -16.01 -28.79
CA THR A 160 13.56 -14.86 -29.28
C THR A 160 13.66 -14.83 -30.80
N GLU A 161 13.86 -15.97 -31.46
CA GLU A 161 13.86 -16.08 -32.92
C GLU A 161 12.48 -15.70 -33.51
N ALA A 162 11.39 -16.19 -32.91
CA ALA A 162 10.02 -15.92 -33.36
C ALA A 162 9.65 -14.44 -33.27
N VAL A 163 9.94 -13.78 -32.15
CA VAL A 163 9.61 -12.37 -31.94
C VAL A 163 10.40 -11.47 -32.90
N ASN A 164 11.69 -11.75 -33.11
CA ASN A 164 12.51 -11.00 -34.04
C ASN A 164 12.09 -11.18 -35.50
N ALA A 165 11.77 -12.42 -35.91
CA ALA A 165 11.24 -12.69 -37.25
C ALA A 165 9.93 -11.93 -37.51
N TYR A 166 9.04 -11.91 -36.53
CA TYR A 166 7.78 -11.17 -36.61
C TYR A 166 8.00 -9.65 -36.69
N ALA A 167 8.84 -9.09 -35.82
CA ALA A 167 9.15 -7.66 -35.79
C ALA A 167 9.72 -7.15 -37.13
N ARG A 168 10.55 -7.96 -37.81
CA ARG A 168 11.02 -7.66 -39.17
C ARG A 168 9.90 -7.76 -40.21
N SER A 169 9.06 -8.79 -40.15
CA SER A 169 7.94 -8.97 -41.10
C SER A 169 6.92 -7.83 -41.07
N GLN A 170 6.75 -7.17 -39.92
CA GLN A 170 5.79 -6.07 -39.73
C GLN A 170 6.43 -4.67 -39.90
N GLY A 171 7.73 -4.60 -40.27
CA GLY A 171 8.44 -3.34 -40.43
C GLY A 171 8.71 -2.57 -39.13
N ALA A 172 8.52 -3.20 -37.97
CA ALA A 172 8.83 -2.61 -36.66
C ALA A 172 10.34 -2.56 -36.39
N LEU A 173 11.10 -3.48 -37.00
CA LEU A 173 12.56 -3.43 -37.11
C LEU A 173 12.94 -3.23 -38.58
N LYS A 174 13.71 -2.18 -38.88
CA LYS A 174 14.28 -1.98 -40.22
C LYS A 174 15.41 -2.99 -40.47
N GLU A 175 15.73 -3.31 -41.74
CA GLU A 175 16.73 -4.33 -42.08
C GLU A 175 18.09 -4.15 -41.38
N LYS A 176 18.49 -2.90 -41.15
CA LYS A 176 19.77 -2.51 -40.53
C LYS A 176 19.72 -2.35 -39.01
N GLU A 177 18.55 -2.44 -38.39
CA GLU A 177 18.42 -2.33 -36.93
C GLU A 177 18.77 -3.67 -36.25
N ALA A 178 19.36 -3.57 -35.05
CA ALA A 178 19.69 -4.74 -34.25
C ALA A 178 18.42 -5.46 -33.80
N ASN A 179 18.47 -6.80 -33.77
CA ASN A 179 17.41 -7.62 -33.20
C ASN A 179 17.25 -7.32 -31.70
N PHE A 180 16.05 -7.53 -31.18
CA PHE A 180 15.82 -7.59 -29.74
C PHE A 180 16.66 -8.71 -29.15
N ASP A 181 17.27 -8.44 -27.99
CA ASP A 181 17.99 -9.48 -27.28
C ASP A 181 17.01 -10.45 -26.61
N GLY A 182 17.54 -11.54 -26.07
CA GLY A 182 16.68 -12.53 -25.43
C GLY A 182 16.00 -12.00 -24.17
N ASP A 183 16.63 -11.11 -23.41
CA ASP A 183 16.10 -10.58 -22.16
C ASP A 183 14.98 -9.58 -22.40
N ASP A 184 15.12 -8.71 -23.40
CA ASP A 184 14.08 -7.81 -23.89
C ASP A 184 12.80 -8.58 -24.22
N VAL A 185 12.94 -9.73 -24.89
CA VAL A 185 11.80 -10.57 -25.27
C VAL A 185 11.16 -11.25 -24.06
N ARG A 186 11.90 -11.50 -22.97
CA ARG A 186 11.40 -12.26 -21.80
C ARG A 186 11.04 -11.36 -20.62
N GLU A 187 11.19 -10.05 -20.74
CA GLU A 187 10.74 -9.09 -19.74
C GLU A 187 9.24 -9.30 -19.46
N GLY A 188 8.89 -9.51 -18.19
CA GLY A 188 7.51 -9.78 -17.76
C GLY A 188 6.90 -11.09 -18.26
N LEU A 189 7.68 -12.00 -18.83
CA LEU A 189 7.20 -13.29 -19.32
C LEU A 189 7.04 -14.28 -18.16
N THR A 190 5.84 -14.82 -17.99
CA THR A 190 5.61 -16.03 -17.21
C THR A 190 5.40 -17.22 -18.13
N ALA A 191 6.16 -18.30 -17.96
CA ALA A 191 6.08 -19.48 -18.80
C ALA A 191 6.17 -20.79 -18.00
N VAL A 192 5.41 -21.80 -18.42
CA VAL A 192 5.51 -23.18 -17.95
C VAL A 192 5.88 -24.08 -19.13
N VAL A 193 7.02 -24.76 -19.05
CA VAL A 193 7.58 -25.61 -20.12
C VAL A 193 7.66 -27.05 -19.63
N ALA A 194 6.77 -27.92 -20.11
CA ALA A 194 6.74 -29.33 -19.76
C ALA A 194 7.07 -30.21 -20.97
N VAL A 195 7.97 -31.18 -20.78
CA VAL A 195 8.29 -32.19 -21.81
C VAL A 195 8.06 -33.60 -21.28
N LYS A 196 7.57 -34.49 -22.14
CA LYS A 196 7.56 -35.93 -21.89
C LYS A 196 8.53 -36.61 -22.83
N ILE A 197 9.51 -37.27 -22.27
CA ILE A 197 10.63 -37.89 -22.99
C ILE A 197 10.60 -39.39 -22.72
N PRO A 198 10.71 -40.24 -23.75
CA PRO A 198 10.83 -41.69 -23.58
C PRO A 198 12.01 -42.06 -22.67
N GLU A 199 11.84 -43.07 -21.83
CA GLU A 199 12.87 -43.51 -20.85
C GLU A 199 14.22 -43.82 -21.51
N ARG A 200 14.22 -44.29 -22.75
CA ARG A 200 15.43 -44.58 -23.53
C ARG A 200 16.25 -43.33 -23.92
N LEU A 201 15.66 -42.14 -23.85
CA LEU A 201 16.27 -40.86 -24.28
C LEU A 201 16.51 -39.89 -23.11
N ILE A 202 15.82 -40.06 -21.98
CA ILE A 202 15.88 -39.09 -20.89
C ILE A 202 17.22 -39.14 -20.16
N GLN A 203 17.89 -38.00 -20.06
CA GLN A 203 19.17 -37.84 -19.40
C GLN A 203 19.16 -36.55 -18.58
N TYR A 204 19.65 -36.62 -17.35
CA TYR A 204 19.80 -35.48 -16.44
C TYR A 204 21.27 -35.21 -16.15
N GLU A 205 21.58 -33.95 -15.84
CA GLU A 205 22.90 -33.58 -15.34
C GLU A 205 22.98 -33.93 -13.85
N GLY A 206 23.71 -35.01 -13.54
CA GLY A 206 23.89 -35.50 -12.16
C GLY A 206 22.69 -36.26 -11.57
N GLN A 207 22.86 -36.70 -10.31
CA GLN A 207 21.93 -37.62 -9.65
C GLN A 207 20.64 -36.94 -9.15
N THR A 208 20.66 -35.63 -8.92
CA THR A 208 19.55 -34.87 -8.34
C THR A 208 18.41 -34.60 -9.33
N LYS A 209 18.61 -34.88 -10.63
CA LYS A 209 17.62 -34.67 -11.71
C LYS A 209 17.12 -33.22 -11.82
N ASN A 210 17.91 -32.25 -11.37
CA ASN A 210 17.53 -30.83 -11.36
C ASN A 210 17.55 -30.17 -12.74
N LYS A 211 18.37 -30.71 -13.66
CA LYS A 211 18.63 -30.14 -14.97
C LYS A 211 18.58 -31.21 -16.07
N LEU A 212 17.81 -30.95 -17.13
CA LEU A 212 17.69 -31.88 -18.26
C LEU A 212 18.87 -31.72 -19.23
N PHE A 213 19.48 -32.83 -19.64
CA PHE A 213 20.62 -32.88 -20.57
C PHE A 213 20.28 -33.48 -21.95
N THR A 214 19.14 -34.14 -22.11
CA THR A 214 18.68 -34.72 -23.40
C THR A 214 18.67 -33.66 -24.52
N GLN A 215 19.58 -33.76 -25.50
CA GLN A 215 19.76 -32.75 -26.55
C GLN A 215 18.59 -32.68 -27.52
N GLU A 216 17.95 -33.82 -27.78
CA GLU A 216 16.79 -33.99 -28.65
C GLU A 216 15.60 -33.14 -28.17
N ALA A 217 15.48 -32.91 -26.86
CA ALA A 217 14.44 -32.07 -26.28
C ALA A 217 14.56 -30.60 -26.73
N ARG A 218 15.78 -30.10 -26.98
CA ARG A 218 16.00 -28.75 -27.51
C ARG A 218 15.44 -28.61 -28.92
N SER A 219 15.73 -29.59 -29.78
CA SER A 219 15.26 -29.62 -31.16
C SER A 219 13.75 -29.82 -31.24
N ALA A 220 13.18 -30.71 -30.42
CA ALA A 220 11.75 -30.96 -30.34
C ALA A 220 10.95 -29.69 -30.01
N ILE A 221 11.44 -28.89 -29.05
CA ILE A 221 10.80 -27.61 -28.71
C ILE A 221 10.93 -26.60 -29.84
N LYS A 222 12.10 -26.50 -30.48
CA LYS A 222 12.30 -25.57 -31.61
C LYS A 222 11.36 -25.88 -32.79
N GLN A 223 11.13 -27.16 -33.07
CA GLN A 223 10.26 -27.63 -34.15
C GLN A 223 8.78 -27.60 -33.81
N ALA A 224 8.42 -27.62 -32.51
CA ALA A 224 7.06 -27.44 -32.02
C ALA A 224 6.58 -25.99 -32.21
N ARG A 225 6.39 -25.59 -33.48
CA ARG A 225 5.68 -24.40 -34.01
C ARG A 225 5.46 -23.23 -33.04
N LEU A 226 6.53 -22.77 -32.40
CA LEU A 226 6.54 -21.58 -31.52
C LEU A 226 6.51 -20.26 -32.30
N ALA A 227 6.65 -20.31 -33.64
CA ALA A 227 6.94 -19.13 -34.45
C ALA A 227 5.75 -18.43 -35.14
N ALA A 228 4.53 -18.97 -35.10
CA ALA A 228 3.41 -18.38 -35.88
C ALA A 228 2.25 -17.81 -35.05
N GLU A 229 1.98 -18.33 -33.84
CA GLU A 229 0.81 -17.92 -33.04
C GLU A 229 1.16 -17.08 -31.80
N ALA A 230 2.33 -17.30 -31.18
CA ALA A 230 2.77 -16.50 -30.02
C ALA A 230 3.03 -15.02 -30.38
N ALA A 231 3.61 -14.78 -31.56
CA ALA A 231 3.85 -13.44 -32.08
C ALA A 231 2.55 -12.68 -32.46
N LYS A 232 1.46 -13.41 -32.75
CA LYS A 232 0.18 -12.82 -33.15
C LYS A 232 -0.61 -12.24 -31.96
N LYS A 233 -0.31 -12.66 -30.72
CA LYS A 233 -1.01 -12.24 -29.49
C LYS A 233 -0.19 -11.39 -28.53
N ALA A 234 1.13 -11.29 -28.68
CA ALA A 234 1.98 -10.32 -27.95
C ALA A 234 1.86 -8.91 -28.55
N ARG A 235 0.62 -8.47 -28.81
CA ARG A 235 0.31 -7.49 -29.85
C ARG A 235 0.20 -6.03 -29.40
N GLU A 236 0.33 -5.66 -28.12
CA GLU A 236 0.00 -4.27 -27.74
C GLU A 236 0.97 -3.51 -26.81
N GLU A 237 1.97 -4.15 -26.17
CA GLU A 237 2.67 -3.46 -25.05
C GLU A 237 4.14 -3.06 -25.28
N VAL A 238 4.82 -3.55 -26.33
CA VAL A 238 6.29 -3.32 -26.51
C VAL A 238 6.63 -1.91 -27.05
N ARG A 239 5.70 -0.94 -27.00
CA ARG A 239 5.92 0.39 -27.60
C ARG A 239 6.45 1.46 -26.62
N LYS A 240 6.87 1.15 -25.40
CA LYS A 240 7.30 2.18 -24.44
C LYS A 240 8.48 1.85 -23.54
N LEU A 241 9.60 1.33 -24.06
CA LEU A 241 10.84 1.30 -23.26
C LEU A 241 12.09 1.55 -24.11
N LYS A 242 12.57 2.80 -24.11
CA LYS A 242 14.00 3.13 -24.35
C LYS A 242 14.41 4.34 -23.51
N GLY A 243 15.44 4.16 -22.68
CA GLY A 243 16.07 5.25 -21.92
C GLY A 243 17.35 4.86 -21.15
N ALA A 244 18.50 5.12 -21.78
CA ALA A 244 19.86 5.47 -21.31
C ALA A 244 20.53 4.79 -20.08
N LYS A 245 21.68 4.12 -20.33
CA LYS A 245 22.73 3.80 -19.34
C LYS A 245 23.67 5.00 -19.12
N LYS A 246 24.03 5.28 -17.86
CA LYS A 246 25.13 6.17 -17.44
C LYS A 246 26.08 5.38 -16.54
N GLU A 247 27.38 5.41 -16.83
CA GLU A 247 28.41 4.89 -15.91
C GLU A 247 28.54 5.79 -14.67
N ARG A 248 28.72 5.17 -13.50
CA ARG A 248 28.92 5.88 -12.22
C ARG A 248 30.05 5.25 -11.39
N LEU A 249 30.80 6.16 -10.77
CA LEU A 249 31.92 5.97 -9.85
C LEU A 249 31.55 5.07 -8.65
N LEU A 250 32.46 4.17 -8.26
CA LEU A 250 32.36 3.36 -7.06
C LEU A 250 32.46 4.19 -5.77
N SER A 251 31.70 3.78 -4.75
CA SER A 251 31.70 4.31 -3.38
C SER A 251 32.96 3.91 -2.58
N GLY A 252 33.51 4.83 -1.79
CA GLY A 252 34.73 4.64 -0.97
C GLY A 252 34.55 3.88 0.36
N LYS A 253 33.40 3.21 0.57
CA LYS A 253 33.07 2.55 1.86
C LYS A 253 33.71 1.16 2.05
N LEU A 254 34.06 0.47 0.97
CA LEU A 254 34.69 -0.84 1.05
C LEU A 254 36.03 -0.72 1.77
N THR A 255 36.21 -1.46 2.86
CA THR A 255 37.52 -1.64 3.48
C THR A 255 38.14 -2.93 2.92
N PRO A 256 39.09 -2.86 1.98
CA PRO A 256 39.61 -4.04 1.29
C PRO A 256 40.50 -4.89 2.21
N ALA A 257 40.67 -6.17 1.84
CA ALA A 257 41.71 -7.03 2.37
C ALA A 257 43.09 -6.58 1.82
N GLN A 258 44.16 -6.80 2.58
CA GLN A 258 45.51 -6.40 2.15
C GLN A 258 46.06 -7.32 1.05
N HIS A 259 45.71 -8.61 1.09
CA HIS A 259 46.16 -9.57 0.09
C HIS A 259 45.16 -9.65 -1.08
N LYS A 260 45.64 -9.92 -2.30
CA LYS A 260 44.80 -10.06 -3.52
C LYS A 260 44.47 -11.51 -3.87
N ASN A 261 44.54 -12.44 -2.90
CA ASN A 261 44.30 -13.86 -3.19
C ASN A 261 42.81 -14.17 -3.14
N LYS A 262 42.18 -14.13 -4.32
CA LYS A 262 40.74 -14.39 -4.50
C LYS A 262 40.27 -15.71 -3.88
N ALA A 263 41.11 -16.75 -3.90
CA ALA A 263 40.77 -18.08 -3.39
C ALA A 263 40.71 -18.17 -1.85
N ARG A 264 41.26 -17.18 -1.13
CA ARG A 264 41.28 -17.16 0.35
C ARG A 264 40.54 -15.95 0.93
N ASN A 265 40.37 -14.89 0.15
CA ASN A 265 39.78 -13.66 0.64
C ASN A 265 38.29 -13.83 0.96
N GLU A 266 37.84 -13.15 2.02
CA GLU A 266 36.46 -13.18 2.52
C GLU A 266 35.90 -11.75 2.50
N LEU A 267 34.65 -11.57 2.06
CA LEU A 267 33.93 -10.30 2.12
C LEU A 267 32.82 -10.39 3.17
N PHE A 268 32.87 -9.51 4.17
CA PHE A 268 31.82 -9.37 5.17
C PHE A 268 30.89 -8.22 4.79
N LEU A 269 29.62 -8.52 4.57
CA LEU A 269 28.54 -7.55 4.42
C LEU A 269 27.97 -7.29 5.80
N VAL A 270 28.12 -6.06 6.31
CA VAL A 270 27.87 -5.74 7.71
C VAL A 270 26.74 -4.73 7.85
N GLU A 271 25.83 -4.97 8.79
CA GLU A 271 24.72 -4.06 9.09
C GLU A 271 25.21 -2.77 9.78
N GLY A 272 25.12 -1.64 9.09
CA GLY A 272 25.43 -0.33 9.64
C GLY A 272 26.93 -0.02 9.75
N ASP A 273 27.24 1.28 9.84
CA ASP A 273 28.63 1.75 9.99
C ASP A 273 29.20 1.42 11.39
N SER A 274 28.35 1.23 12.41
CA SER A 274 28.75 0.87 13.79
C SER A 274 29.33 -0.55 13.85
N ALA A 275 28.55 -1.56 13.45
CA ALA A 275 29.06 -2.93 13.38
C ALA A 275 30.17 -3.05 12.33
N GLY A 276 30.12 -2.25 11.25
CA GLY A 276 31.21 -2.11 10.29
C GLY A 276 32.53 -1.65 10.90
N GLY A 277 32.49 -0.69 11.84
CA GLY A 277 33.64 -0.24 12.62
C GLY A 277 34.24 -1.34 13.49
N SER A 278 33.39 -2.05 14.25
CA SER A 278 33.81 -3.20 15.08
C SER A 278 34.40 -4.33 14.23
N ALA A 279 33.75 -4.68 13.12
CA ALA A 279 34.22 -5.69 12.17
C ALA A 279 35.59 -5.30 11.58
N LYS A 280 35.78 -4.02 11.23
CA LYS A 280 37.05 -3.51 10.73
C LYS A 280 38.20 -3.62 11.73
N LEU A 281 37.92 -3.47 13.03
CA LEU A 281 38.90 -3.63 14.10
C LEU A 281 39.21 -5.09 14.38
N GLY A 282 38.19 -5.96 14.41
CA GLY A 282 38.32 -7.38 14.76
C GLY A 282 38.75 -8.31 13.62
N ARG A 283 38.72 -7.86 12.36
CA ARG A 283 39.05 -8.70 11.19
C ARG A 283 40.54 -9.06 11.11
N ASP A 284 40.81 -10.22 10.51
CA ASP A 284 42.11 -10.48 9.88
C ASP A 284 42.24 -9.61 8.62
N ARG A 285 42.98 -8.51 8.75
CA ARG A 285 43.18 -7.52 7.69
C ARG A 285 43.86 -8.08 6.44
N VAL A 286 44.53 -9.23 6.56
CA VAL A 286 45.24 -9.86 5.45
C VAL A 286 44.25 -10.42 4.43
N TYR A 287 43.21 -11.13 4.89
CA TYR A 287 42.30 -11.87 4.02
C TYR A 287 40.85 -11.38 4.05
N GLN A 288 40.42 -10.65 5.07
CA GLN A 288 39.02 -10.30 5.26
C GLN A 288 38.76 -8.85 4.86
N ALA A 289 37.77 -8.59 4.01
CA ALA A 289 37.28 -7.27 3.60
C ALA A 289 35.92 -6.98 4.26
N ILE A 290 35.64 -5.70 4.51
CA ILE A 290 34.39 -5.26 5.17
C ILE A 290 33.66 -4.28 4.26
N LEU A 291 32.39 -4.53 4.00
CA LEU A 291 31.47 -3.62 3.32
C LEU A 291 30.27 -3.33 4.25
N PRO A 292 30.25 -2.16 4.91
CA PRO A 292 29.11 -1.71 5.70
C PRO A 292 27.92 -1.32 4.79
N LEU A 293 26.73 -1.77 5.15
CA LEU A 293 25.45 -1.43 4.54
C LEU A 293 24.77 -0.32 5.36
N ARG A 294 24.21 0.71 4.72
CA ARG A 294 23.59 1.86 5.41
C ARG A 294 22.27 1.51 6.10
N GLY A 295 21.63 0.41 5.71
CA GLY A 295 20.37 -0.04 6.29
C GLY A 295 19.71 -1.14 5.46
N LYS A 296 18.38 -1.09 5.35
CA LYS A 296 17.61 -2.08 4.60
C LYS A 296 17.93 -2.00 3.10
N VAL A 297 18.41 -3.11 2.57
CA VAL A 297 18.71 -3.28 1.15
C VAL A 297 17.41 -3.20 0.34
N ILE A 298 17.47 -2.66 -0.88
CA ILE A 298 16.30 -2.61 -1.77
C ILE A 298 15.77 -4.03 -2.03
N ASN A 299 14.44 -4.21 -1.95
CA ASN A 299 13.84 -5.49 -2.30
C ASN A 299 13.84 -5.67 -3.82
N VAL A 300 14.76 -6.49 -4.30
CA VAL A 300 15.01 -6.67 -5.73
C VAL A 300 13.91 -7.46 -6.44
N GLU A 301 13.06 -8.18 -5.70
CA GLU A 301 11.93 -8.91 -6.27
C GLU A 301 10.88 -7.95 -6.83
N ARG A 302 10.72 -6.78 -6.19
CA ARG A 302 9.71 -5.77 -6.52
C ARG A 302 10.29 -4.55 -7.25
N ALA A 303 11.60 -4.51 -7.45
CA ALA A 303 12.29 -3.36 -8.03
C ALA A 303 12.65 -3.63 -9.50
N ARG A 304 12.52 -2.60 -10.35
CA ARG A 304 12.98 -2.68 -11.75
C ARG A 304 14.51 -2.72 -11.79
N LEU A 305 15.07 -3.38 -12.79
CA LEU A 305 16.53 -3.52 -12.95
C LEU A 305 17.25 -2.15 -13.01
N ILE A 306 16.63 -1.14 -13.62
CA ILE A 306 17.17 0.22 -13.68
C ILE A 306 17.29 0.84 -12.28
N ASP A 307 16.28 0.68 -11.43
CA ASP A 307 16.27 1.22 -10.07
C ASP A 307 17.28 0.46 -9.18
N LEU A 308 17.46 -0.84 -9.42
CA LEU A 308 18.45 -1.69 -8.76
C LEU A 308 19.88 -1.27 -9.10
N LEU A 309 20.18 -1.06 -10.38
CA LEU A 309 21.51 -0.61 -10.83
C LEU A 309 21.80 0.84 -10.44
N ALA A 310 20.76 1.67 -10.27
CA ALA A 310 20.89 3.02 -9.74
C ALA A 310 21.12 3.04 -8.22
N ASN A 311 20.82 1.95 -7.51
CA ASN A 311 20.99 1.86 -6.06
C ASN A 311 22.48 1.75 -5.68
N GLU A 312 22.95 2.68 -4.86
CA GLU A 312 24.36 2.77 -4.47
C GLU A 312 24.86 1.52 -3.72
N GLU A 313 24.03 0.94 -2.83
CA GLU A 313 24.41 -0.24 -2.04
C GLU A 313 24.60 -1.46 -2.94
N ILE A 314 23.63 -1.70 -3.83
CA ILE A 314 23.69 -2.81 -4.78
C ILE A 314 24.86 -2.63 -5.75
N ALA A 315 25.02 -1.44 -6.34
CA ALA A 315 26.13 -1.15 -7.24
C ALA A 315 27.49 -1.37 -6.56
N THR A 316 27.65 -0.91 -5.32
CA THR A 316 28.88 -1.10 -4.54
C THR A 316 29.12 -2.57 -4.22
N MET A 317 28.09 -3.33 -3.88
CA MET A 317 28.19 -4.77 -3.61
C MET A 317 28.57 -5.56 -4.88
N ILE A 318 27.94 -5.27 -6.01
CA ILE A 318 28.28 -5.88 -7.31
C ILE A 318 29.75 -5.61 -7.64
N ALA A 319 30.17 -4.36 -7.50
CA ALA A 319 31.53 -3.97 -7.85
C ALA A 319 32.58 -4.53 -6.87
N ALA A 320 32.25 -4.65 -5.57
CA ALA A 320 33.10 -5.30 -4.58
C ALA A 320 33.30 -6.78 -4.93
N ILE A 321 32.20 -7.51 -5.14
CA ILE A 321 32.25 -8.95 -5.50
C ILE A 321 32.99 -9.14 -6.84
N GLY A 322 32.79 -8.24 -7.81
CA GLY A 322 33.56 -8.20 -9.05
C GLY A 322 33.29 -9.36 -10.01
N ALA A 323 32.15 -10.04 -9.85
CA ALA A 323 31.75 -11.21 -10.63
C ALA A 323 30.67 -10.92 -11.68
N GLY A 324 30.22 -9.66 -11.83
CA GLY A 324 29.04 -9.34 -12.65
C GLY A 324 27.71 -9.69 -11.95
N ILE A 325 26.60 -9.69 -12.69
CA ILE A 325 25.26 -10.11 -12.22
C ILE A 325 24.47 -10.80 -13.33
N GLY A 326 23.48 -11.59 -12.94
CA GLY A 326 22.55 -12.25 -13.86
C GLY A 326 23.28 -13.19 -14.81
N LYS A 327 23.18 -12.92 -16.12
CA LYS A 327 23.84 -13.73 -17.16
C LYS A 327 25.34 -13.45 -17.29
N ASP A 328 25.76 -12.23 -16.97
CA ASP A 328 27.16 -11.84 -16.96
C ASP A 328 27.87 -12.26 -15.66
N PHE A 329 27.16 -13.01 -14.80
CA PHE A 329 27.73 -13.51 -13.55
C PHE A 329 28.72 -14.65 -13.81
N ASP A 330 29.99 -14.39 -13.53
CA ASP A 330 31.08 -15.37 -13.57
C ASP A 330 31.67 -15.55 -12.17
N LEU A 331 31.40 -16.72 -11.58
CA LEU A 331 31.89 -17.07 -10.26
C LEU A 331 33.43 -17.12 -10.20
N SER A 332 34.10 -17.47 -11.30
CA SER A 332 35.56 -17.53 -11.35
C SER A 332 36.22 -16.14 -11.30
N ALA A 333 35.48 -15.11 -11.73
CA ALA A 333 35.91 -13.72 -11.67
C ALA A 333 35.79 -13.11 -10.26
N ALA A 334 35.03 -13.74 -9.35
CA ALA A 334 34.75 -13.22 -8.02
C ALA A 334 36.03 -12.89 -7.24
N ASN A 335 36.06 -11.70 -6.62
CA ASN A 335 37.20 -11.19 -5.86
C ASN A 335 37.39 -11.90 -4.50
N TYR A 336 36.39 -12.65 -4.06
CA TYR A 336 36.32 -13.26 -2.74
C TYR A 336 35.81 -14.70 -2.85
N ALA A 337 36.44 -15.63 -2.15
CA ALA A 337 36.00 -17.01 -2.07
C ALA A 337 34.76 -17.18 -1.19
N LYS A 338 34.55 -16.28 -0.23
CA LYS A 338 33.37 -16.26 0.64
C LYS A 338 32.78 -14.87 0.71
N VAL A 339 31.45 -14.80 0.59
CA VAL A 339 30.66 -13.61 0.93
C VAL A 339 29.83 -13.95 2.16
N ILE A 340 30.10 -13.27 3.26
CA ILE A 340 29.55 -13.53 4.59
C ILE A 340 28.58 -12.41 4.93
N ILE A 341 27.33 -12.77 5.20
CA ILE A 341 26.32 -11.84 5.69
C ILE A 341 26.43 -11.80 7.22
N MET A 342 26.82 -10.65 7.76
CA MET A 342 26.99 -10.43 9.20
C MET A 342 26.05 -9.31 9.64
N THR A 343 24.86 -9.70 10.06
CA THR A 343 23.83 -8.80 10.60
C THR A 343 23.63 -9.06 12.08
N ASP A 344 22.97 -8.15 12.77
CA ASP A 344 22.62 -8.34 14.16
C ASP A 344 21.65 -9.51 14.32
N ALA A 345 21.68 -10.15 15.49
CA ALA A 345 20.84 -11.31 15.82
C ALA A 345 19.42 -10.89 16.22
N ASP A 346 18.86 -9.91 15.52
CA ASP A 346 17.54 -9.34 15.77
C ASP A 346 16.64 -9.49 14.52
N THR A 347 15.45 -8.89 14.59
CA THR A 347 14.44 -8.99 13.53
C THR A 347 14.77 -8.14 12.31
N ASP A 348 15.44 -7.00 12.49
CA ASP A 348 15.81 -6.12 11.38
C ASP A 348 17.02 -6.72 10.62
N GLY A 349 17.96 -7.35 11.32
CA GLY A 349 19.03 -8.17 10.76
C GLY A 349 18.49 -9.39 9.99
N ALA A 350 17.49 -10.10 10.52
CA ALA A 350 16.81 -11.19 9.80
C ALA A 350 16.12 -10.72 8.50
N HIS A 351 15.61 -9.48 8.49
CA HIS A 351 15.04 -8.87 7.29
C HIS A 351 16.12 -8.49 6.26
N ILE A 352 17.23 -7.88 6.68
CA ILE A 352 18.37 -7.59 5.81
C ILE A 352 18.92 -8.87 5.19
N GLN A 353 19.06 -9.93 5.99
CA GLN A 353 19.44 -11.25 5.50
C GLN A 353 18.49 -11.76 4.42
N THR A 354 17.18 -11.60 4.60
CA THR A 354 16.18 -12.00 3.61
C THR A 354 16.34 -11.22 2.30
N LEU A 355 16.52 -9.91 2.38
CA LEU A 355 16.72 -9.03 1.22
C LEU A 355 18.00 -9.37 0.46
N LEU A 356 19.11 -9.59 1.17
CA LEU A 356 20.39 -9.99 0.58
C LEU A 356 20.33 -11.39 -0.05
N LEU A 357 19.72 -12.36 0.62
CA LEU A 357 19.53 -13.70 0.06
C LEU A 357 18.66 -13.65 -1.19
N THR A 358 17.61 -12.83 -1.21
CA THR A 358 16.77 -12.61 -2.39
C THR A 358 17.60 -12.02 -3.54
N PHE A 359 18.44 -11.02 -3.25
CA PHE A 359 19.36 -10.45 -4.23
C PHE A 359 20.33 -11.48 -4.82
N PHE A 360 21.03 -12.22 -3.98
CA PHE A 360 21.95 -13.25 -4.44
C PHE A 360 21.22 -14.37 -5.19
N TYR A 361 20.03 -14.76 -4.77
CA TYR A 361 19.26 -15.81 -5.44
C TYR A 361 18.83 -15.39 -6.85
N ARG A 362 18.43 -14.13 -7.02
CA ARG A 362 17.98 -13.60 -8.31
C ARG A 362 19.13 -13.26 -9.26
N PHE A 363 20.22 -12.70 -8.74
CA PHE A 363 21.26 -12.08 -9.58
C PHE A 363 22.66 -12.71 -9.46
N MET A 364 22.91 -13.56 -8.46
CA MET A 364 24.23 -14.20 -8.24
C MET A 364 24.04 -15.66 -7.80
N ARG A 365 23.08 -16.36 -8.39
CA ARG A 365 22.60 -17.68 -7.94
C ARG A 365 23.72 -18.72 -7.71
N PRO A 366 24.76 -18.84 -8.57
CA PRO A 366 25.84 -19.80 -8.34
C PRO A 366 26.63 -19.58 -7.05
N LEU A 367 26.62 -18.34 -6.51
CA LEU A 367 27.27 -18.00 -5.24
C LEU A 367 26.56 -18.65 -4.03
N ILE A 368 25.26 -18.89 -4.12
CA ILE A 368 24.47 -19.56 -3.07
C ILE A 368 24.57 -21.08 -3.19
N GLU A 369 24.52 -21.60 -4.42
CA GLU A 369 24.43 -23.05 -4.68
C GLU A 369 25.65 -23.82 -4.17
N GLN A 370 26.84 -23.20 -4.16
CA GLN A 370 28.04 -23.80 -3.56
C GLN A 370 28.08 -23.74 -2.02
N ALA A 371 27.37 -22.78 -1.41
CA ALA A 371 27.48 -22.50 0.02
C ALA A 371 26.49 -23.30 0.89
N TYR A 372 25.37 -23.78 0.32
CA TYR A 372 24.29 -24.41 1.08
C TYR A 372 24.00 -25.84 0.61
N ILE A 373 24.86 -26.78 0.98
CA ILE A 373 24.62 -28.22 0.81
C ILE A 373 23.90 -28.73 2.09
N GLY A 374 22.56 -28.71 2.13
CA GLY A 374 21.81 -29.50 3.13
C GLY A 374 20.60 -28.85 3.83
N ARG A 375 20.31 -27.56 3.62
CA ARG A 375 19.05 -26.92 4.06
C ARG A 375 18.48 -26.12 2.91
N GLY A 376 17.19 -26.26 2.61
CA GLY A 376 16.57 -25.53 1.49
C GLY A 376 16.66 -24.03 1.73
N LEU A 377 17.20 -23.27 0.77
CA LEU A 377 17.27 -21.82 0.85
C LEU A 377 15.88 -21.20 1.13
N ASP A 378 14.85 -21.77 0.50
CA ASP A 378 13.45 -21.36 0.68
C ASP A 378 12.99 -21.49 2.13
N GLU A 379 13.38 -22.57 2.83
CA GLU A 379 13.06 -22.75 4.25
C GLU A 379 13.75 -21.71 5.14
N MET A 380 14.99 -21.37 4.82
CA MET A 380 15.75 -20.33 5.54
C MET A 380 15.16 -18.93 5.33
N ILE A 381 14.80 -18.61 4.09
CA ILE A 381 14.14 -17.34 3.75
C ILE A 381 12.78 -17.26 4.45
N ALA A 382 11.98 -18.34 4.39
CA ALA A 382 10.68 -18.40 5.02
C ALA A 382 10.75 -18.25 6.56
N ASP A 383 11.69 -18.92 7.22
CA ASP A 383 11.89 -18.80 8.67
C ASP A 383 12.32 -17.38 9.10
N ARG A 384 13.29 -16.79 8.39
CA ARG A 384 13.78 -15.43 8.68
C ARG A 384 12.70 -14.38 8.42
N TYR A 385 12.01 -14.47 7.28
CA TYR A 385 10.91 -13.58 6.95
C TYR A 385 9.73 -13.75 7.91
N GLY A 386 9.40 -14.98 8.31
CA GLY A 386 8.34 -15.26 9.27
C GLY A 386 8.59 -14.63 10.63
N ARG A 387 9.83 -14.69 11.14
CA ARG A 387 10.24 -14.00 12.38
C ARG A 387 10.11 -12.49 12.27
N TYR A 388 10.61 -11.91 11.18
CA TYR A 388 10.48 -10.48 10.91
C TYR A 388 9.01 -10.04 10.81
N ALA A 389 8.21 -10.74 10.00
CA ALA A 389 6.81 -10.42 9.78
C ALA A 389 6.01 -10.45 11.08
N LYS A 390 6.20 -11.50 11.89
CA LYS A 390 5.57 -11.63 13.21
C LYS A 390 5.91 -10.45 14.12
N TYR A 391 7.20 -10.09 14.22
CA TYR A 391 7.63 -8.96 15.04
C TYR A 391 7.05 -7.63 14.55
N ILE A 392 7.08 -7.35 13.25
CA ILE A 392 6.53 -6.08 12.74
C ILE A 392 5.03 -5.98 12.99
N ILE A 393 4.28 -7.08 12.84
CA ILE A 393 2.84 -7.12 13.09
C ILE A 393 2.55 -6.88 14.58
N GLN A 394 3.21 -7.62 15.47
CA GLN A 394 2.87 -7.63 16.90
C GLN A 394 3.53 -6.48 17.69
N GLU A 395 4.78 -6.16 17.36
CA GLU A 395 5.63 -5.32 18.19
C GLU A 395 5.90 -3.92 17.61
N ARG A 396 5.39 -3.60 16.41
CA ARG A 396 5.73 -2.33 15.73
C ARG A 396 4.57 -1.61 15.07
N ALA A 397 3.88 -2.26 14.13
CA ALA A 397 3.06 -1.57 13.15
C ALA A 397 1.59 -1.43 13.55
N LEU A 398 1.03 -2.44 14.23
CA LEU A 398 -0.39 -2.46 14.59
C LEU A 398 -0.58 -2.04 16.06
N PRO A 399 -1.66 -1.31 16.38
CA PRO A 399 -2.03 -1.00 17.76
C PRO A 399 -2.66 -2.21 18.47
N ASP A 400 -2.62 -2.23 19.79
CA ASP A 400 -3.47 -3.14 20.58
C ASP A 400 -4.92 -2.63 20.58
N ILE A 401 -5.89 -3.53 20.44
CA ILE A 401 -7.32 -3.17 20.39
C ILE A 401 -7.83 -2.52 21.69
N ARG A 402 -7.20 -2.84 22.83
CA ARG A 402 -7.65 -2.43 24.17
C ARG A 402 -7.25 -1.00 24.51
N ASP A 403 -6.01 -0.62 24.22
CA ASP A 403 -5.50 0.73 24.52
C ASP A 403 -5.25 1.59 23.28
N GLY A 404 -5.31 1.01 22.07
CA GLY A 404 -5.09 1.72 20.82
C GLY A 404 -3.67 2.18 20.59
N LEU A 405 -2.69 1.63 21.31
CA LEU A 405 -1.29 2.06 21.23
C LEU A 405 -0.43 0.99 20.56
N LYS A 406 0.53 1.45 19.76
CA LYS A 406 1.68 0.66 19.35
C LYS A 406 2.67 0.55 20.51
N PRO A 407 3.53 -0.48 20.55
CA PRO A 407 4.48 -0.67 21.65
C PRO A 407 5.37 0.55 21.92
N VAL A 408 5.89 1.22 20.88
CA VAL A 408 6.69 2.45 21.06
C VAL A 408 5.90 3.57 21.74
N GLN A 409 4.61 3.73 21.42
CA GLN A 409 3.77 4.77 22.01
C GLN A 409 3.46 4.44 23.48
N ARG A 410 3.19 3.16 23.77
CA ARG A 410 2.98 2.66 25.13
C ARG A 410 4.21 2.88 26.01
N ARG A 411 5.39 2.52 25.51
CA ARG A 411 6.68 2.72 26.18
C ARG A 411 6.98 4.18 26.45
N ILE A 412 6.68 5.08 25.51
CA ILE A 412 6.78 6.53 25.73
C ILE A 412 5.93 6.96 26.91
N LEU A 413 4.63 6.64 26.89
CA LEU A 413 3.72 7.08 27.95
C LEU A 413 4.13 6.51 29.31
N PHE A 414 4.49 5.23 29.35
CA PHE A 414 4.94 4.56 30.58
C PHE A 414 6.25 5.15 31.13
N ALA A 415 7.29 5.32 30.30
CA ALA A 415 8.54 5.91 30.74
C ALA A 415 8.37 7.37 31.20
N MET A 416 7.52 8.14 30.52
CA MET A 416 7.20 9.51 30.95
C MET A 416 6.47 9.51 32.30
N HIS A 417 5.61 8.52 32.56
CA HIS A 417 4.93 8.34 33.85
C HIS A 417 5.92 8.03 34.96
N GLU A 418 6.81 7.05 34.75
CA GLU A 418 7.85 6.65 35.71
C GLU A 418 8.82 7.81 36.04
N LEU A 419 9.16 8.63 35.03
CA LEU A 419 9.94 9.86 35.22
C LEU A 419 9.19 10.99 35.94
N GLY A 420 7.91 10.77 36.26
CA GLY A 420 7.01 11.72 36.88
C GLY A 420 6.77 12.95 36.01
N LEU A 421 6.71 12.80 34.68
CA LEU A 421 6.41 13.86 33.71
C LEU A 421 4.90 14.04 33.50
N ILE A 422 4.13 14.05 34.58
CA ILE A 422 2.67 14.18 34.57
C ILE A 422 2.21 15.60 34.24
N ASN A 423 0.95 15.76 33.85
CA ASN A 423 0.41 17.06 33.39
C ASN A 423 0.50 18.18 34.45
N SER A 424 0.44 17.84 35.74
CA SER A 424 0.54 18.82 36.83
C SER A 424 1.95 19.39 37.04
N ARG A 425 2.97 18.81 36.40
CA ARG A 425 4.39 19.21 36.57
C ARG A 425 4.92 20.02 35.39
N PRO A 426 6.01 20.79 35.57
CA PRO A 426 6.65 21.53 34.48
C PRO A 426 7.13 20.60 33.36
N TYR A 427 7.21 21.15 32.15
CA TYR A 427 7.81 20.46 31.01
C TYR A 427 9.29 20.13 31.27
N LYS A 428 9.78 19.03 30.71
CA LYS A 428 11.21 18.68 30.69
C LYS A 428 11.70 18.44 29.28
N LYS A 429 13.02 18.56 29.05
CA LYS A 429 13.63 18.32 27.74
C LYS A 429 13.24 16.95 27.18
N SER A 430 12.80 16.91 25.92
CA SER A 430 12.34 15.69 25.26
C SER A 430 13.46 14.64 25.19
N ALA A 431 14.71 15.05 25.03
CA ALA A 431 15.88 14.18 25.06
C ALA A 431 15.96 13.30 26.33
N ARG A 432 15.47 13.79 27.48
CA ARG A 432 15.43 13.00 28.72
C ARG A 432 14.43 11.86 28.63
N ALA A 433 13.22 12.13 28.15
CA ALA A 433 12.20 11.10 27.96
C ALA A 433 12.63 10.08 26.91
N VAL A 434 13.19 10.54 25.78
CA VAL A 434 13.72 9.66 24.73
C VAL A 434 14.87 8.79 25.25
N GLY A 435 15.80 9.37 26.01
CA GLY A 435 16.92 8.62 26.59
C GLY A 435 16.46 7.51 27.56
N GLU A 436 15.43 7.79 28.38
CA GLU A 436 14.85 6.78 29.28
C GLU A 436 14.16 5.66 28.49
N VAL A 437 13.36 6.01 27.48
CA VAL A 437 12.66 5.00 26.66
C VAL A 437 13.67 4.14 25.92
N ILE A 438 14.70 4.71 25.30
CA ILE A 438 15.72 3.95 24.57
C ILE A 438 16.54 3.08 25.52
N GLY A 439 16.96 3.64 26.66
CA GLY A 439 17.79 2.95 27.62
C GLY A 439 17.12 1.76 28.31
N LYS A 440 15.79 1.81 28.51
CA LYS A 440 15.08 0.79 29.30
C LYS A 440 14.06 -0.03 28.52
N TYR A 441 13.42 0.50 27.48
CA TYR A 441 12.23 -0.15 26.92
C TYR A 441 12.26 -0.33 25.39
N HIS A 442 12.96 0.54 24.64
CA HIS A 442 12.90 0.54 23.18
C HIS A 442 14.28 0.77 22.55
N PRO A 443 15.08 -0.29 22.31
CA PRO A 443 16.46 -0.19 21.82
C PRO A 443 16.55 0.16 20.32
N HIS A 444 15.72 1.09 19.86
CA HIS A 444 15.63 1.54 18.47
C HIS A 444 15.43 3.05 18.42
N ASP A 445 15.79 3.66 17.30
CA ASP A 445 15.57 5.08 17.07
C ASP A 445 14.09 5.46 17.10
N MET A 446 13.78 6.45 17.93
CA MET A 446 12.43 6.95 18.11
C MET A 446 12.20 8.17 17.24
N HIS A 447 11.15 8.09 16.41
CA HIS A 447 10.69 9.20 15.61
C HIS A 447 9.38 9.71 16.20
N GLY A 448 9.33 11.00 16.54
CA GLY A 448 8.14 11.67 17.03
C GLY A 448 7.81 12.87 16.15
N ASN A 449 6.52 13.15 15.96
CA ASN A 449 6.09 14.33 15.24
C ASN A 449 5.74 15.46 16.22
N LYS A 450 6.49 16.57 16.14
CA LYS A 450 6.12 17.90 16.64
C LYS A 450 6.35 18.96 15.55
N GLY A 451 6.21 18.54 14.29
CA GLY A 451 6.26 19.38 13.12
C GLY A 451 5.10 20.36 13.03
N SER A 452 5.04 21.09 11.94
CA SER A 452 3.91 21.98 11.61
C SER A 452 2.91 21.25 10.72
N ILE A 453 1.72 21.83 10.55
CA ILE A 453 0.77 21.39 9.52
C ILE A 453 1.34 21.58 8.10
N ASP A 454 2.42 22.35 7.95
CA ASP A 454 3.14 22.52 6.68
C ASP A 454 3.98 21.31 6.28
N GLY A 455 4.17 20.35 7.19
CA GLY A 455 5.00 19.18 6.97
C GLY A 455 6.47 19.38 7.38
N ASP A 456 6.78 20.48 8.07
CA ASP A 456 8.13 20.73 8.57
C ASP A 456 8.50 19.71 9.66
N PRO A 457 9.75 19.22 9.69
CA PRO A 457 10.20 18.35 10.77
C PRO A 457 10.19 19.09 12.11
N ALA A 458 9.95 18.35 13.19
CA ALA A 458 10.11 18.89 14.54
C ALA A 458 11.54 19.37 14.80
N ALA A 459 11.69 20.39 15.65
CA ALA A 459 13.00 20.74 16.19
C ALA A 459 13.62 19.52 16.93
N ALA A 460 14.94 19.38 16.83
CA ALA A 460 15.65 18.25 17.45
C ALA A 460 15.31 18.10 18.94
N MET A 461 15.26 16.86 19.43
CA MET A 461 14.81 16.52 20.80
C MET A 461 15.59 17.22 21.94
N ARG A 462 16.78 17.73 21.65
CA ARG A 462 17.60 18.55 22.57
C ARG A 462 17.04 19.95 22.82
N TYR A 463 16.23 20.47 21.90
CA TYR A 463 15.62 21.80 21.99
C TYR A 463 14.18 21.76 22.51
N THR A 464 13.43 20.71 22.16
CA THR A 464 12.02 20.60 22.54
C THR A 464 11.83 20.12 23.98
N GLU A 465 10.67 20.44 24.55
CA GLU A 465 10.25 19.98 25.87
C GLU A 465 8.92 19.21 25.79
N SER A 466 8.68 18.32 26.75
CA SER A 466 7.53 17.42 26.79
C SER A 466 7.10 17.10 28.22
N ARG A 467 5.81 16.77 28.37
CA ARG A 467 5.15 16.17 29.54
C ARG A 467 3.89 15.46 29.06
N LEU A 468 3.32 14.59 29.88
CA LEU A 468 2.04 13.92 29.62
C LEU A 468 0.90 14.94 29.57
N SER A 469 -0.04 14.71 28.68
CA SER A 469 -1.31 15.45 28.67
C SER A 469 -2.25 14.90 29.74
N LEU A 470 -3.28 15.67 30.09
CA LEU A 470 -4.32 15.20 31.03
C LEU A 470 -4.98 13.89 30.54
N ALA A 471 -5.19 13.76 29.23
CA ALA A 471 -5.77 12.54 28.63
C ALA A 471 -4.80 11.35 28.73
N ALA A 472 -3.49 11.59 28.58
CA ALA A 472 -2.49 10.54 28.74
C ALA A 472 -2.39 10.07 30.21
N ASP A 473 -2.55 10.97 31.18
CA ASP A 473 -2.61 10.58 32.60
C ASP A 473 -3.78 9.62 32.88
N LEU A 474 -4.93 9.78 32.20
CA LEU A 474 -6.05 8.83 32.31
C LEU A 474 -5.77 7.47 31.67
N MET A 475 -4.94 7.41 30.62
CA MET A 475 -4.51 6.14 30.03
C MET A 475 -3.69 5.31 31.02
N LEU A 476 -2.93 5.96 31.90
CA LEU A 476 -2.02 5.36 32.88
C LEU A 476 -2.64 5.22 34.28
N SER A 477 -3.81 5.82 34.53
CA SER A 477 -4.39 5.92 35.87
C SER A 477 -4.68 4.56 36.51
N GLY A 478 -4.02 4.28 37.63
CA GLY A 478 -4.16 3.04 38.40
C GLY A 478 -3.18 1.94 38.00
N ILE A 479 -2.25 2.21 37.09
CA ILE A 479 -1.26 1.23 36.63
C ILE A 479 -0.38 0.70 37.79
N GLU A 480 -0.10 1.55 38.77
CA GLU A 480 0.65 1.25 40.00
C GLU A 480 -0.05 0.20 40.88
N LYS A 481 -1.36 -0.01 40.68
CA LYS A 481 -2.16 -1.00 41.42
C LYS A 481 -2.08 -2.41 40.82
N GLY A 482 -1.26 -2.62 39.78
CA GLY A 482 -1.08 -3.93 39.15
C GLY A 482 -2.28 -4.40 38.33
N ILE A 483 -3.08 -3.48 37.78
CA ILE A 483 -4.33 -3.78 37.04
C ILE A 483 -4.12 -4.27 35.60
N VAL A 484 -2.87 -4.25 35.10
CA VAL A 484 -2.49 -4.72 33.76
C VAL A 484 -1.31 -5.68 33.83
N PRO A 485 -1.18 -6.62 32.88
CA PRO A 485 -0.04 -7.53 32.83
C PRO A 485 1.24 -6.82 32.40
N PHE A 486 2.32 -7.11 33.12
CA PHE A 486 3.68 -6.66 32.82
C PHE A 486 4.51 -7.81 32.26
N ALA A 487 5.43 -7.49 31.35
CA ALA A 487 6.46 -8.38 30.84
C ALA A 487 7.83 -7.82 31.18
N LEU A 488 8.87 -8.66 31.13
CA LEU A 488 10.25 -8.18 31.16
C LEU A 488 10.54 -7.37 29.89
N ASN A 489 11.35 -6.33 30.04
CA ASN A 489 11.87 -5.54 28.93
C ASN A 489 12.93 -6.35 28.14
N PHE A 490 13.56 -5.72 27.14
CA PHE A 490 14.43 -6.43 26.18
C PHE A 490 15.74 -7.00 26.77
N ASP A 491 16.19 -6.51 27.93
CA ASP A 491 17.40 -6.95 28.61
C ASP A 491 17.12 -7.58 29.99
N ASP A 492 15.85 -7.89 30.28
CA ASP A 492 15.36 -8.45 31.53
C ASP A 492 15.67 -7.62 32.81
N SER A 493 16.10 -6.36 32.66
CA SER A 493 16.45 -5.48 33.79
C SER A 493 15.23 -4.80 34.45
N GLU A 494 14.18 -4.54 33.68
CA GLU A 494 12.99 -3.81 34.12
C GLU A 494 11.72 -4.51 33.63
N LYS A 495 10.57 -4.12 34.20
CA LYS A 495 9.25 -4.58 33.73
C LYS A 495 8.54 -3.48 32.97
N GLU A 496 7.85 -3.85 31.90
CA GLU A 496 7.02 -2.94 31.12
C GLU A 496 5.58 -3.46 30.95
N PRO A 497 4.57 -2.58 30.89
CA PRO A 497 3.19 -2.99 30.70
C PRO A 497 2.96 -3.46 29.26
N THR A 498 2.31 -4.61 29.10
CA THR A 498 1.93 -5.13 27.78
C THR A 498 0.75 -4.35 27.17
N VAL A 499 -0.08 -3.72 28.02
CA VAL A 499 -1.24 -2.89 27.68
C VAL A 499 -1.42 -1.84 28.77
N LEU A 500 -1.93 -0.65 28.43
CA LEU A 500 -2.29 0.35 29.44
C LEU A 500 -3.72 0.15 29.98
N PRO A 501 -4.02 0.63 31.21
CA PRO A 501 -5.38 0.62 31.75
C PRO A 501 -6.45 1.26 30.84
N ALA A 502 -6.07 2.30 30.09
CA ALA A 502 -6.88 2.89 29.02
C ALA A 502 -8.33 3.23 29.42
N ARG A 503 -8.49 4.16 30.38
CA ARG A 503 -9.82 4.64 30.81
C ARG A 503 -10.57 5.48 29.76
N ILE A 504 -9.93 5.73 28.62
CA ILE A 504 -10.50 6.38 27.44
C ILE A 504 -10.37 5.40 26.26
N PRO A 505 -11.39 5.27 25.39
CA PRO A 505 -11.35 4.41 24.20
C PRO A 505 -10.44 5.00 23.11
N ASN A 506 -9.14 4.99 23.38
CA ASN A 506 -8.12 5.72 22.63
C ASN A 506 -7.98 5.27 21.17
N LEU A 507 -8.17 3.98 20.88
CA LEU A 507 -8.07 3.45 19.51
C LEU A 507 -9.03 4.15 18.55
N LEU A 508 -10.30 4.29 18.94
CA LEU A 508 -11.30 4.96 18.11
C LEU A 508 -11.11 6.47 18.14
N VAL A 509 -10.79 7.03 19.30
CA VAL A 509 -10.67 8.48 19.49
C VAL A 509 -9.52 9.08 18.67
N ASN A 510 -8.33 8.48 18.76
CA ASN A 510 -7.14 8.99 18.05
C ASN A 510 -6.92 8.30 16.70
N GLY A 511 -7.57 7.16 16.44
CA GLY A 511 -7.31 6.37 15.26
C GLY A 511 -5.93 5.69 15.33
N ALA A 512 -5.60 4.97 14.26
CA ALA A 512 -4.31 4.31 14.13
C ALA A 512 -3.98 4.01 12.66
N THR A 513 -2.84 4.50 12.21
CA THR A 513 -2.26 4.19 10.90
C THR A 513 -1.03 3.31 11.07
N GLY A 514 -0.83 2.32 10.21
CA GLY A 514 0.34 1.43 10.31
C GLY A 514 0.44 0.45 9.17
N ILE A 515 1.65 0.28 8.63
CA ILE A 515 1.94 -0.68 7.57
C ILE A 515 2.87 -1.76 8.15
N ALA A 516 2.42 -3.01 8.09
CA ALA A 516 3.15 -4.19 8.54
C ALA A 516 3.53 -5.08 7.35
N ALA A 517 4.08 -6.26 7.63
CA ALA A 517 4.29 -7.29 6.61
C ALA A 517 2.97 -8.03 6.33
N GLY A 518 2.36 -7.78 5.17
CA GLY A 518 1.12 -8.43 4.74
C GLY A 518 -0.18 -7.87 5.34
N TYR A 519 -0.07 -6.95 6.32
CA TYR A 519 -1.20 -6.27 6.94
C TYR A 519 -0.98 -4.76 6.95
N ALA A 520 -2.07 -4.00 6.88
CA ALA A 520 -2.06 -2.57 7.10
C ALA A 520 -3.32 -2.16 7.85
N THR A 521 -3.20 -1.11 8.67
CA THR A 521 -4.31 -0.49 9.38
C THR A 521 -4.35 0.99 9.06
N ASN A 522 -5.57 1.51 8.86
CA ASN A 522 -5.84 2.92 8.73
C ASN A 522 -7.20 3.21 9.37
N MET A 523 -7.19 3.39 10.69
CA MET A 523 -8.38 3.71 11.47
C MET A 523 -8.46 5.22 11.67
N PRO A 524 -9.56 5.88 11.23
CA PRO A 524 -9.69 7.31 11.40
C PRO A 524 -10.06 7.67 12.87
N PRO A 525 -9.72 8.89 13.32
CA PRO A 525 -10.10 9.40 14.64
C PRO A 525 -11.61 9.64 14.75
N HIS A 526 -12.13 9.65 15.98
CA HIS A 526 -13.55 9.81 16.30
C HIS A 526 -13.76 10.76 17.48
N ASN A 527 -14.96 11.32 17.55
CA ASN A 527 -15.32 12.22 18.63
C ASN A 527 -15.48 11.45 19.95
N LEU A 528 -14.77 11.88 21.00
CA LEU A 528 -14.82 11.22 22.31
C LEU A 528 -16.24 11.14 22.89
N ASN A 529 -17.05 12.17 22.71
CA ASN A 529 -18.40 12.20 23.26
C ASN A 529 -19.28 11.12 22.62
N GLU A 530 -19.21 11.02 21.30
CA GLU A 530 -19.96 10.04 20.51
C GLU A 530 -19.50 8.60 20.81
N VAL A 531 -18.19 8.37 20.92
CA VAL A 531 -17.64 7.06 21.28
C VAL A 531 -18.09 6.64 22.68
N VAL A 532 -18.05 7.56 23.67
CA VAL A 532 -18.54 7.26 25.02
C VAL A 532 -20.04 6.94 25.03
N ASP A 533 -20.85 7.69 24.28
CA ASP A 533 -22.29 7.45 24.21
C ASP A 533 -22.60 6.07 23.58
N ALA A 534 -21.89 5.71 22.52
CA ALA A 534 -21.96 4.39 21.90
C ALA A 534 -21.53 3.26 22.86
N LEU A 535 -20.47 3.47 23.64
CA LEU A 535 -20.01 2.50 24.63
C LEU A 535 -21.01 2.30 25.75
N ILE A 536 -21.59 3.38 26.28
CA ILE A 536 -22.63 3.31 27.32
C ILE A 536 -23.84 2.54 26.78
N LEU A 537 -24.27 2.83 25.55
CA LEU A 537 -25.35 2.09 24.88
C LEU A 537 -25.02 0.60 24.76
N ARG A 538 -23.79 0.24 24.41
CA ARG A 538 -23.35 -1.15 24.31
C ARG A 538 -23.26 -1.85 25.67
N ILE A 539 -22.87 -1.13 26.72
CA ILE A 539 -22.83 -1.65 28.10
C ILE A 539 -24.25 -1.95 28.60
N ASP A 540 -25.19 -1.05 28.36
CA ASP A 540 -26.59 -1.21 28.74
C ASP A 540 -27.31 -2.26 27.86
N SER A 541 -26.86 -2.45 26.62
CA SER A 541 -27.43 -3.41 25.67
C SER A 541 -26.33 -4.17 24.90
N PRO A 542 -25.81 -5.27 25.46
CA PRO A 542 -24.71 -6.04 24.85
C PRO A 542 -25.03 -6.64 23.47
N ASN A 543 -26.31 -6.77 23.11
CA ASN A 543 -26.77 -7.25 21.81
C ASN A 543 -27.29 -6.13 20.90
N SER A 544 -26.89 -4.87 21.16
CA SER A 544 -27.27 -3.73 20.32
C SER A 544 -26.90 -3.97 18.85
N ARG A 545 -27.81 -3.58 17.96
CA ARG A 545 -27.56 -3.63 16.50
C ARG A 545 -26.62 -2.49 16.11
N LEU A 546 -25.89 -2.68 15.01
CA LEU A 546 -24.97 -1.66 14.50
C LEU A 546 -25.68 -0.32 14.28
N GLU A 547 -26.88 -0.32 13.69
CA GLU A 547 -27.68 0.89 13.50
C GLU A 547 -27.92 1.69 14.80
N SER A 548 -28.15 1.00 15.92
CA SER A 548 -28.30 1.66 17.22
C SER A 548 -27.01 2.30 17.71
N ILE A 549 -25.86 1.70 17.38
CA ILE A 549 -24.53 2.25 17.66
C ILE A 549 -24.26 3.46 16.77
N LEU A 550 -24.61 3.41 15.48
CA LEU A 550 -24.40 4.52 14.53
C LEU A 550 -25.26 5.75 14.83
N ASN A 551 -26.41 5.58 15.48
CA ASN A 551 -27.19 6.71 15.98
C ASN A 551 -26.43 7.49 17.08
N ALA A 552 -25.58 6.82 17.85
CA ALA A 552 -24.73 7.45 18.87
C ALA A 552 -23.35 7.88 18.30
N LEU A 553 -22.78 7.09 17.40
CA LEU A 553 -21.50 7.31 16.73
C LEU A 553 -21.71 7.65 15.26
N LYS A 554 -21.75 8.93 14.94
CA LYS A 554 -22.15 9.42 13.61
C LYS A 554 -21.13 9.09 12.52
N GLY A 555 -19.86 9.01 12.90
CA GLY A 555 -18.75 8.77 11.99
C GLY A 555 -17.44 9.38 12.50
N PRO A 556 -16.37 9.27 11.70
CA PRO A 556 -15.06 9.84 12.04
C PRO A 556 -15.10 11.33 12.33
N ASP A 557 -14.25 11.81 13.23
CA ASP A 557 -14.10 13.22 13.59
C ASP A 557 -12.62 13.60 13.55
N PHE A 558 -12.21 14.29 12.49
CA PHE A 558 -10.81 14.59 12.25
C PHE A 558 -10.36 15.81 13.04
N PRO A 559 -9.14 15.79 13.61
CA PRO A 559 -8.63 16.93 14.36
C PRO A 559 -8.45 18.18 13.47
N THR A 560 -8.29 18.00 12.15
CA THR A 560 -8.19 19.05 11.14
C THR A 560 -9.54 19.57 10.64
N GLY A 561 -10.67 19.02 11.14
CA GLY A 561 -12.01 19.36 10.66
C GLY A 561 -12.31 18.73 9.30
N GLY A 562 -12.75 19.54 8.35
CA GLY A 562 -13.13 19.13 7.01
C GLY A 562 -14.55 18.59 6.90
N VAL A 563 -14.94 18.31 5.66
CA VAL A 563 -16.29 17.86 5.31
C VAL A 563 -16.22 16.44 4.78
N ILE A 564 -16.82 15.50 5.50
CA ILE A 564 -16.95 14.10 5.10
C ILE A 564 -18.14 13.97 4.16
N GLN A 565 -17.91 13.37 2.98
CA GLN A 565 -18.93 13.23 1.95
C GLN A 565 -19.42 11.78 1.84
N GLY A 566 -20.73 11.60 2.01
CA GLY A 566 -21.41 10.31 1.93
C GLY A 566 -21.31 9.49 3.23
N ILE A 567 -22.41 8.84 3.59
CA ILE A 567 -22.50 7.97 4.79
C ILE A 567 -22.18 6.51 4.47
N GLU A 568 -22.38 6.07 3.22
CA GLU A 568 -22.23 4.66 2.84
C GLU A 568 -20.83 4.12 3.13
N GLY A 569 -19.80 4.90 2.84
CA GLY A 569 -18.42 4.53 3.13
C GLY A 569 -18.13 4.38 4.62
N ILE A 570 -18.81 5.16 5.47
CA ILE A 570 -18.72 5.07 6.94
C ILE A 570 -19.40 3.79 7.42
N ARG A 571 -20.63 3.51 6.96
CA ARG A 571 -21.37 2.29 7.32
C ARG A 571 -20.59 1.05 6.91
N GLN A 572 -20.10 1.00 5.67
CA GLN A 572 -19.30 -0.11 5.16
C GLN A 572 -18.03 -0.36 5.99
N ALA A 573 -17.36 0.72 6.42
CA ALA A 573 -16.18 0.64 7.28
C ALA A 573 -16.50 0.02 8.64
N TYR A 574 -17.64 0.35 9.25
CA TYR A 574 -18.03 -0.23 10.53
C TYR A 574 -18.57 -1.66 10.43
N GLU A 575 -19.17 -2.04 9.29
CA GLU A 575 -19.67 -3.41 9.06
C GLU A 575 -18.55 -4.40 8.74
N THR A 576 -17.64 -4.01 7.85
CA THR A 576 -16.65 -4.95 7.28
C THR A 576 -15.22 -4.68 7.76
N GLY A 577 -14.99 -3.58 8.46
CA GLY A 577 -13.66 -3.07 8.79
C GLY A 577 -12.96 -2.36 7.62
N LYS A 578 -13.62 -2.27 6.45
CA LYS A 578 -13.10 -1.59 5.24
C LYS A 578 -14.18 -0.71 4.62
N GLY A 579 -13.85 0.55 4.36
CA GLY A 579 -14.71 1.47 3.63
C GLY A 579 -13.92 2.64 3.09
N LYS A 580 -14.45 3.30 2.06
CA LYS A 580 -13.84 4.48 1.46
C LYS A 580 -14.58 5.72 1.91
N ILE A 581 -13.89 6.60 2.62
CA ILE A 581 -14.46 7.85 3.14
C ILE A 581 -13.81 9.02 2.40
N ALA A 582 -14.62 9.85 1.76
CA ALA A 582 -14.15 11.06 1.09
C ALA A 582 -14.13 12.22 2.09
N LEU A 583 -13.01 12.92 2.18
CA LEU A 583 -12.83 14.09 3.04
C LEU A 583 -12.44 15.30 2.19
N ARG A 584 -13.26 16.34 2.26
CA ARG A 584 -13.13 17.59 1.50
C ARG A 584 -12.66 18.71 2.41
N ALA A 585 -11.88 19.63 1.85
CA ALA A 585 -11.49 20.88 2.49
C ALA A 585 -12.73 21.77 2.74
N LYS A 586 -12.70 22.58 3.79
CA LYS A 586 -13.73 23.61 4.00
C LYS A 586 -13.30 24.90 3.32
N ILE A 587 -14.17 25.43 2.47
CA ILE A 587 -13.88 26.57 1.60
C ILE A 587 -14.96 27.62 1.80
N GLU A 588 -14.54 28.85 2.07
CA GLU A 588 -15.38 30.05 2.10
C GLU A 588 -15.18 30.83 0.80
N GLN A 589 -16.26 31.37 0.24
CA GLN A 589 -16.21 32.18 -0.98
C GLN A 589 -16.35 33.65 -0.61
N VAL A 590 -15.48 34.51 -1.14
CA VAL A 590 -15.55 35.95 -0.95
C VAL A 590 -15.88 36.64 -2.27
N GLU A 591 -17.01 37.33 -2.26
CA GLU A 591 -17.48 38.20 -3.35
C GLU A 591 -17.25 39.66 -2.93
N GLY A 592 -16.19 40.28 -3.46
CA GLY A 592 -15.80 41.67 -3.20
C GLY A 592 -15.00 42.26 -4.38
N PRO A 593 -14.32 43.41 -4.22
CA PRO A 593 -13.49 43.99 -5.28
C PRO A 593 -12.35 43.06 -5.76
N GLN A 594 -11.92 42.14 -4.89
CA GLN A 594 -11.11 40.97 -5.22
C GLN A 594 -11.92 39.71 -4.95
N LYS A 595 -12.02 38.85 -5.96
CA LYS A 595 -12.74 37.57 -5.91
C LYS A 595 -11.81 36.51 -5.35
N ALA A 596 -12.19 35.77 -4.30
CA ALA A 596 -11.28 34.78 -3.70
C ALA A 596 -11.99 33.55 -3.13
N LEU A 597 -11.29 32.42 -3.13
CA LEU A 597 -11.63 31.22 -2.35
C LEU A 597 -10.70 31.15 -1.14
N ILE A 598 -11.27 30.94 0.03
CA ILE A 598 -10.53 30.86 1.29
C ILE A 598 -10.69 29.46 1.86
N ILE A 599 -9.62 28.69 1.89
CA ILE A 599 -9.60 27.39 2.54
C ILE A 599 -9.33 27.61 4.04
N THR A 600 -10.25 27.14 4.89
CA THR A 600 -10.15 27.29 6.36
C THR A 600 -9.85 25.97 7.07
N GLU A 601 -10.12 24.83 6.43
CA GLU A 601 -9.84 23.49 6.96
C GLU A 601 -9.38 22.58 5.81
N ILE A 602 -8.38 21.74 6.04
CA ILE A 602 -7.82 20.82 5.03
C ILE A 602 -8.04 19.35 5.42
N PRO A 603 -8.05 18.42 4.45
CA PRO A 603 -8.18 17.00 4.76
C PRO A 603 -7.07 16.50 5.70
N PHE A 604 -7.40 15.50 6.52
CA PHE A 604 -6.50 14.89 7.48
C PHE A 604 -5.25 14.28 6.80
N GLU A 605 -4.09 14.42 7.44
CA GLU A 605 -2.76 14.02 6.93
C GLU A 605 -2.26 14.75 5.66
N VAL A 606 -2.99 15.75 5.14
CA VAL A 606 -2.50 16.60 4.05
C VAL A 606 -1.58 17.69 4.61
N ALA A 607 -0.36 17.77 4.07
CA ALA A 607 0.59 18.84 4.40
C ALA A 607 0.20 20.16 3.70
N LYS A 608 -0.01 21.22 4.47
CA LYS A 608 -0.41 22.55 3.97
C LYS A 608 0.59 23.11 2.96
N GLY A 609 1.89 23.06 3.26
CA GLY A 609 2.93 23.57 2.35
C GLY A 609 2.94 22.88 0.99
N ASN A 610 2.73 21.56 0.97
CA ASN A 610 2.62 20.80 -0.29
C ASN A 610 1.34 21.18 -1.06
N LEU A 611 0.21 21.35 -0.37
CA LEU A 611 -1.05 21.76 -0.99
C LEU A 611 -0.92 23.13 -1.65
N VAL A 612 -0.39 24.12 -0.92
CA VAL A 612 -0.18 25.49 -1.44
C VAL A 612 0.72 25.45 -2.67
N LYS A 613 1.83 24.70 -2.60
CA LYS A 613 2.77 24.54 -3.73
C LYS A 613 2.12 23.90 -4.96
N GLN A 614 1.30 22.86 -4.76
CA GLN A 614 0.60 22.19 -5.86
C GLN A 614 -0.42 23.10 -6.55
N ILE A 615 -1.15 23.91 -5.79
CA ILE A 615 -2.08 24.89 -6.37
C ILE A 615 -1.31 25.98 -7.12
N ASP A 616 -0.15 26.39 -6.60
CA ASP A 616 0.71 27.36 -7.27
C ASP A 616 1.31 26.83 -8.59
N GLU A 617 1.69 25.55 -8.62
CA GLU A 617 2.13 24.87 -9.85
C GLU A 617 0.99 24.82 -10.89
N ILE A 618 -0.25 24.52 -10.48
CA ILE A 618 -1.44 24.55 -11.37
C ILE A 618 -1.66 25.94 -11.97
N ARG A 619 -1.45 27.00 -11.16
CA ARG A 619 -1.49 28.39 -11.62
C ARG A 619 -0.40 28.67 -12.67
N LEU A 620 0.85 28.32 -12.36
CA LEU A 620 2.01 28.57 -13.25
C LEU A 620 1.91 27.82 -14.58
N GLU A 621 1.38 26.60 -14.55
CA GLU A 621 1.14 25.78 -15.73
C GLU A 621 -0.13 26.17 -16.49
N GLN A 622 -0.93 27.12 -15.98
CA GLN A 622 -2.22 27.56 -16.52
C GLN A 622 -3.21 26.41 -16.78
N LYS A 623 -3.10 25.32 -16.03
CA LYS A 623 -3.99 24.15 -16.17
C LYS A 623 -5.45 24.50 -15.86
N ILE A 624 -5.66 25.44 -14.94
CA ILE A 624 -6.97 26.00 -14.60
C ILE A 624 -6.85 27.53 -14.76
N PRO A 625 -7.44 28.13 -15.81
CA PRO A 625 -7.42 29.58 -16.00
C PRO A 625 -8.28 30.25 -14.92
N GLY A 626 -7.89 31.48 -14.55
CA GLY A 626 -8.64 32.30 -13.59
C GLY A 626 -8.10 32.31 -12.16
N ILE A 627 -7.02 31.58 -11.84
CA ILE A 627 -6.29 31.74 -10.57
C ILE A 627 -5.23 32.84 -10.74
N GLN A 628 -5.39 33.94 -10.03
CA GLN A 628 -4.46 35.08 -10.05
C GLN A 628 -3.29 34.85 -9.09
N GLU A 629 -3.58 34.47 -7.85
CA GLU A 629 -2.58 34.29 -6.81
C GLU A 629 -3.00 33.26 -5.78
N VAL A 630 -2.03 32.55 -5.20
CA VAL A 630 -2.23 31.66 -4.06
C VAL A 630 -1.36 32.19 -2.93
N ARG A 631 -1.97 32.51 -1.78
CA ARG A 631 -1.29 33.01 -0.58
C ARG A 631 -1.65 32.17 0.62
N ASP A 632 -0.67 31.90 1.46
CA ASP A 632 -0.89 31.32 2.78
C ASP A 632 -0.90 32.45 3.82
N GLU A 633 -2.09 32.71 4.36
CA GLU A 633 -2.34 33.72 5.40
C GLU A 633 -2.63 33.05 6.76
N SER A 634 -2.23 31.77 6.91
CA SER A 634 -2.43 31.03 8.16
C SER A 634 -1.64 31.66 9.31
N ASP A 635 -2.28 31.82 10.45
CA ASP A 635 -1.69 32.48 11.61
C ASP A 635 -2.00 31.73 12.92
N ARG A 636 -1.85 32.42 14.07
CA ARG A 636 -2.18 31.85 15.38
C ARG A 636 -3.68 31.63 15.61
N THR A 637 -4.54 32.27 14.83
CA THR A 637 -5.99 32.24 14.96
C THR A 637 -6.63 31.13 14.12
N GLY A 638 -5.96 30.65 13.07
CA GLY A 638 -6.41 29.49 12.30
C GLY A 638 -5.68 29.29 10.98
N LEU A 639 -6.07 28.21 10.28
CA LEU A 639 -5.63 27.93 8.91
C LEU A 639 -6.38 28.83 7.93
N ARG A 640 -5.65 29.46 7.00
CA ARG A 640 -6.23 30.36 6.00
C ARG A 640 -5.37 30.37 4.74
N ILE A 641 -5.83 29.68 3.70
CA ILE A 641 -5.18 29.70 2.37
C ILE A 641 -6.10 30.48 1.44
N VAL A 642 -5.59 31.56 0.84
CA VAL A 642 -6.35 32.44 -0.05
C VAL A 642 -5.95 32.16 -1.49
N ILE A 643 -6.93 31.82 -2.32
CA ILE A 643 -6.80 31.66 -3.76
C ILE A 643 -7.54 32.83 -4.40
N GLU A 644 -6.81 33.83 -4.85
CA GLU A 644 -7.36 34.99 -5.55
C GLU A 644 -7.69 34.61 -7.00
N LEU A 645 -8.87 35.01 -7.45
CA LEU A 645 -9.42 34.68 -8.76
C LEU A 645 -9.57 35.93 -9.61
N GLU A 646 -9.46 35.77 -10.93
CA GLU A 646 -9.74 36.84 -11.89
C GLU A 646 -11.22 37.26 -11.88
N LYS A 647 -11.49 38.53 -12.21
CA LYS A 647 -12.81 39.15 -12.13
C LYS A 647 -13.92 38.46 -12.94
N GLN A 648 -13.57 37.69 -13.98
CA GLN A 648 -14.52 37.02 -14.88
C GLN A 648 -14.76 35.54 -14.55
N ALA A 649 -14.07 34.95 -13.57
CA ALA A 649 -14.29 33.55 -13.18
C ALA A 649 -15.69 33.37 -12.55
N SER A 650 -16.38 32.26 -12.79
CA SER A 650 -17.69 31.95 -12.17
C SER A 650 -17.53 31.14 -10.87
N PHE A 651 -18.37 31.41 -9.87
CA PHE A 651 -18.45 30.63 -8.60
C PHE A 651 -19.53 29.53 -8.63
N ALA A 652 -20.21 29.33 -9.76
CA ALA A 652 -21.49 28.61 -9.83
C ALA A 652 -21.41 27.09 -9.58
N THR A 653 -21.50 26.70 -8.32
CA THR A 653 -22.33 25.58 -7.86
C THR A 653 -22.79 25.93 -6.43
N VAL A 654 -24.04 26.40 -6.30
CA VAL A 654 -24.59 27.23 -5.18
C VAL A 654 -25.62 26.38 -4.40
N PRO A 655 -25.85 26.53 -3.07
CA PRO A 655 -26.88 27.47 -2.58
C PRO A 655 -26.59 28.24 -1.27
N LYS A 656 -26.60 29.56 -1.43
CA LYS A 656 -26.54 30.70 -0.48
C LYS A 656 -27.74 30.88 0.47
N ALA A 657 -28.56 29.86 0.73
CA ALA A 657 -29.86 30.05 1.41
C ALA A 657 -29.86 29.94 2.96
N ARG A 658 -28.70 29.81 3.62
CA ARG A 658 -28.61 29.57 5.09
C ARG A 658 -27.91 30.68 5.87
N PHE A 659 -27.27 31.62 5.19
CA PHE A 659 -26.48 32.69 5.80
C PHE A 659 -27.36 33.88 6.24
N GLU A 660 -28.37 34.26 5.45
CA GLU A 660 -29.29 35.36 5.80
C GLU A 660 -30.28 34.99 6.94
N ILE A 661 -30.46 33.72 7.25
CA ILE A 661 -31.33 33.26 8.36
C ILE A 661 -30.58 33.28 9.72
N VAL A 662 -29.25 33.23 9.71
CA VAL A 662 -28.41 33.21 10.93
C VAL A 662 -28.07 34.63 11.42
N GLU A 663 -28.00 35.63 10.53
CA GLU A 663 -27.86 37.05 10.93
C GLU A 663 -29.08 37.59 11.71
N GLY A 664 -30.27 37.01 11.52
CA GLY A 664 -31.49 37.37 12.26
C GLY A 664 -31.53 36.84 13.70
N LEU A 665 -30.74 35.81 14.04
CA LEU A 665 -30.73 35.18 15.37
C LEU A 665 -29.65 35.73 16.32
N ILE A 666 -28.75 36.58 15.81
CA ILE A 666 -27.66 37.24 16.58
C ILE A 666 -28.11 38.57 17.22
N LYS A 667 -29.41 38.93 17.09
CA LYS A 667 -29.97 40.19 17.62
C LYS A 667 -30.93 40.04 18.80
N ALA A 668 -31.01 38.87 19.44
CA ALA A 668 -31.86 38.65 20.60
C ALA A 668 -31.10 38.04 21.78
N ILE A 669 -31.29 38.64 22.95
CA ILE A 669 -30.83 38.21 24.29
C ILE A 669 -29.43 38.72 24.68
N LYS A 670 -29.33 40.05 24.67
CA LYS A 670 -28.67 40.80 25.74
C LYS A 670 -29.42 40.52 27.04
N VAL A 671 -28.70 40.12 28.09
CA VAL A 671 -28.66 40.66 29.47
C VAL A 671 -28.09 39.54 30.35
N LEU A 672 -26.76 39.50 30.48
CA LEU A 672 -26.07 38.70 31.51
C LEU A 672 -25.05 39.58 32.25
N ASP A 673 -25.47 40.82 32.55
CA ASP A 673 -24.69 41.79 33.35
C ASP A 673 -25.36 42.11 34.70
N GLU A 674 -26.57 41.60 34.98
CA GLU A 674 -27.31 41.96 36.20
C GLU A 674 -27.02 41.04 37.42
N VAL A 675 -26.41 39.88 37.22
CA VAL A 675 -26.07 38.96 38.33
C VAL A 675 -24.73 39.34 38.99
N ILE A 676 -23.76 39.81 38.20
CA ILE A 676 -22.42 40.18 38.69
C ILE A 676 -22.41 41.59 39.32
N ALA A 677 -23.31 42.49 38.88
CA ALA A 677 -23.47 43.81 39.49
C ALA A 677 -24.05 43.76 40.92
N THR A 678 -24.82 42.72 41.25
CA THR A 678 -25.52 42.60 42.54
C THR A 678 -24.58 42.11 43.66
N ILE A 679 -23.55 41.33 43.34
CA ILE A 679 -22.55 40.84 44.32
C ILE A 679 -21.45 41.89 44.59
N ARG A 680 -21.16 42.77 43.61
CA ARG A 680 -20.13 43.83 43.73
C ARG A 680 -20.59 45.11 44.44
N LYS A 681 -21.89 45.30 44.67
CA LYS A 681 -22.47 46.48 45.37
C LYS A 681 -22.78 46.25 46.85
N ALA A 682 -22.64 45.03 47.37
CA ALA A 682 -22.87 44.73 48.77
C ALA A 682 -21.68 45.19 49.62
N GLN A 683 -21.93 46.04 50.63
CA GLN A 683 -20.88 46.58 51.50
C GLN A 683 -20.31 45.55 52.48
N ASP A 684 -21.05 44.48 52.77
CA ASP A 684 -20.60 43.43 53.67
C ASP A 684 -21.20 42.05 53.32
N ARG A 685 -20.72 41.06 54.07
CA ARG A 685 -21.05 39.64 53.92
C ARG A 685 -22.51 39.30 54.22
N SER A 686 -23.19 40.11 55.04
CA SER A 686 -24.60 39.92 55.41
C SER A 686 -25.52 40.42 54.29
N ALA A 687 -25.17 41.56 53.69
CA ALA A 687 -25.88 42.15 52.56
C ALA A 687 -25.80 41.29 51.29
N ALA A 688 -24.65 40.66 51.02
CA ALA A 688 -24.50 39.73 49.89
C ALA A 688 -25.37 38.47 50.06
N LYS A 689 -25.50 37.95 51.29
CA LYS A 689 -26.37 36.80 51.62
C LYS A 689 -27.85 37.12 51.46
N GLN A 690 -28.31 38.24 52.01
CA GLN A 690 -29.72 38.66 51.87
C GLN A 690 -30.10 38.93 50.41
N ALA A 691 -29.20 39.54 49.63
CA ALA A 691 -29.43 39.79 48.21
C ALA A 691 -29.52 38.49 47.36
N LEU A 692 -28.77 37.45 47.74
CA LEU A 692 -28.85 36.12 47.10
C LEU A 692 -30.13 35.36 47.49
N GLN A 693 -30.61 35.53 48.73
CA GLN A 693 -31.87 34.92 49.21
C GLN A 693 -33.11 35.56 48.59
N LEU A 694 -33.22 36.90 48.62
CA LEU A 694 -34.43 37.63 48.18
C LEU A 694 -34.61 37.65 46.66
N ARG A 695 -33.52 37.62 45.89
CA ARG A 695 -33.56 37.87 44.43
C ARG A 695 -33.47 36.60 43.59
N PHE A 696 -32.92 35.51 44.15
CA PHE A 696 -32.71 34.25 43.44
C PHE A 696 -33.22 33.01 44.21
N GLY A 697 -33.85 33.19 45.38
CA GLY A 697 -34.55 32.12 46.10
C GLY A 697 -33.64 31.06 46.74
N PHE A 698 -32.36 31.36 46.99
CA PHE A 698 -31.45 30.45 47.69
C PHE A 698 -31.81 30.35 49.18
N SER A 699 -31.75 29.15 49.76
CA SER A 699 -31.94 28.96 51.21
C SER A 699 -30.80 29.56 52.02
N GLU A 700 -31.06 29.84 53.29
CA GLU A 700 -30.08 30.43 54.21
C GLU A 700 -28.79 29.60 54.32
N LEU A 701 -28.93 28.27 54.34
CA LEU A 701 -27.81 27.33 54.34
C LEU A 701 -27.01 27.32 53.02
N GLN A 702 -27.66 27.56 51.87
CA GLN A 702 -26.99 27.63 50.56
C GLN A 702 -26.22 28.94 50.38
N ALA A 703 -26.75 30.05 50.88
CA ALA A 703 -26.08 31.35 50.86
C ALA A 703 -24.87 31.41 51.82
N ASP A 704 -24.87 30.59 52.87
CA ASP A 704 -23.75 30.49 53.81
C ASP A 704 -22.59 29.64 53.29
N ALA A 705 -22.89 28.48 52.70
CA ALA A 705 -21.90 27.54 52.17
C ALA A 705 -21.01 28.15 51.05
N ILE A 706 -21.53 29.13 50.32
CA ILE A 706 -20.83 29.79 49.21
C ILE A 706 -19.75 30.78 49.69
N VAL A 707 -19.87 31.33 50.90
CA VAL A 707 -18.98 32.41 51.38
C VAL A 707 -17.85 31.90 52.30
N MET A 708 -17.70 30.58 52.50
CA MET A 708 -16.97 30.07 53.66
C MET A 708 -16.01 28.88 53.45
N LEU A 709 -15.29 28.82 52.32
CA LEU A 709 -14.16 27.88 52.14
C LEU A 709 -12.85 28.65 52.36
N ARG A 710 -11.89 28.33 53.27
CA ARG A 710 -11.13 27.06 53.41
C ARG A 710 -10.07 27.13 54.56
N LEU A 711 -9.56 25.94 54.99
CA LEU A 711 -8.23 25.57 55.62
C LEU A 711 -7.94 25.95 57.11
N TYR A 712 -7.30 25.17 58.01
CA TYR A 712 -6.90 23.75 58.19
C TYR A 712 -6.33 23.50 59.65
N ARG A 713 -6.55 22.29 60.25
CA ARG A 713 -5.78 21.40 61.22
C ARG A 713 -4.94 21.96 62.42
N LEU A 714 -4.68 21.29 63.58
CA LEU A 714 -4.88 19.93 64.17
C LEU A 714 -4.50 19.89 65.69
N SER A 715 -5.24 19.16 66.55
CA SER A 715 -4.79 18.46 67.80
C SER A 715 -5.96 17.65 68.44
N SER A 716 -5.71 16.45 69.02
CA SER A 716 -6.70 15.38 69.42
C SER A 716 -7.60 14.84 68.29
N THR A 717 -7.75 15.64 67.25
CA THR A 717 -8.37 15.39 65.98
C THR A 717 -7.67 14.25 65.23
N ASP A 718 -6.38 13.97 65.44
CA ASP A 718 -5.68 12.85 64.78
C ASP A 718 -6.25 11.47 65.13
N ILE A 719 -6.65 11.24 66.38
CA ILE A 719 -7.25 9.95 66.79
C ILE A 719 -8.67 9.82 66.23
N THR A 720 -9.42 10.91 66.22
CA THR A 720 -10.75 10.96 65.60
C THR A 720 -10.64 10.80 64.08
N LEU A 721 -9.61 11.38 63.45
CA LEU A 721 -9.32 11.24 62.03
C LEU A 721 -8.91 9.81 61.68
N LEU A 722 -8.09 9.13 62.50
CA LEU A 722 -7.74 7.73 62.30
C LEU A 722 -8.95 6.80 62.52
N THR A 723 -9.85 7.15 63.44
CA THR A 723 -11.11 6.41 63.66
C THR A 723 -12.07 6.62 62.49
N GLN A 724 -12.20 7.86 62.01
CA GLN A 724 -12.95 8.20 60.80
C GLN A 724 -12.34 7.55 59.56
N GLU A 725 -11.01 7.50 59.45
CA GLU A 725 -10.29 6.83 58.36
C GLU A 725 -10.52 5.32 58.40
N LYS A 726 -10.50 4.70 59.59
CA LYS A 726 -10.86 3.28 59.76
C LYS A 726 -12.31 3.01 59.34
N GLU A 727 -13.26 3.85 59.76
CA GLU A 727 -14.66 3.72 59.34
C GLU A 727 -14.83 3.94 57.83
N GLN A 728 -14.13 4.91 57.25
CA GLN A 728 -14.10 5.16 55.81
C GLN A 728 -13.49 3.99 55.04
N LEU A 729 -12.39 3.41 55.51
CA LEU A 729 -11.75 2.24 54.91
C LEU A 729 -12.64 0.99 55.02
N ALA A 730 -13.31 0.77 56.17
CA ALA A 730 -14.25 -0.33 56.33
C ALA A 730 -15.47 -0.19 55.39
N ALA A 731 -16.00 1.03 55.25
CA ALA A 731 -17.05 1.33 54.29
C ALA A 731 -16.57 1.14 52.84
N GLN A 732 -15.35 1.56 52.52
CA GLN A 732 -14.75 1.38 51.20
C GLN A 732 -14.55 -0.11 50.87
N ILE A 733 -14.03 -0.91 51.80
CA ILE A 733 -13.89 -2.37 51.62
C ILE A 733 -15.25 -3.00 51.34
N THR A 734 -16.27 -2.66 52.13
CA THR A 734 -17.62 -3.19 51.93
C THR A 734 -18.19 -2.80 50.56
N ALA A 735 -17.96 -1.55 50.13
CA ALA A 735 -18.38 -1.07 48.81
C ALA A 735 -17.61 -1.76 47.67
N ASP A 736 -16.30 -1.99 47.83
CA ASP A 736 -15.46 -2.68 46.85
C ASP A 736 -15.82 -4.17 46.75
N GLU A 737 -16.09 -4.84 47.87
CA GLU A 737 -16.58 -6.22 47.90
C GLU A 737 -17.94 -6.35 47.21
N ALA A 738 -18.87 -5.42 47.48
CA ALA A 738 -20.16 -5.37 46.79
C ALA A 738 -20.00 -5.12 45.28
N LEU A 739 -19.07 -4.25 44.88
CA LEU A 739 -18.74 -4.00 43.49
C LEU A 739 -18.16 -5.25 42.80
N LEU A 740 -17.25 -5.96 43.45
CA LEU A 740 -16.66 -7.19 42.91
C LEU A 740 -17.69 -8.31 42.78
N ALA A 741 -18.69 -8.36 43.66
CA ALA A 741 -19.74 -9.38 43.66
C ALA A 741 -20.87 -9.14 42.63
N SER A 742 -21.00 -7.94 42.06
CA SER A 742 -22.13 -7.58 41.18
C SER A 742 -21.68 -6.98 39.84
N ASP A 743 -21.93 -7.73 38.77
CA ASP A 743 -21.73 -7.28 37.38
C ASP A 743 -22.48 -5.97 37.07
N GLU A 744 -23.66 -5.78 37.66
CA GLU A 744 -24.45 -4.56 37.45
C GLU A 744 -23.77 -3.35 38.08
N LEU A 745 -23.26 -3.49 39.30
CA LEU A 745 -22.51 -2.43 39.96
C LEU A 745 -21.21 -2.11 39.20
N GLN A 746 -20.52 -3.12 38.67
CA GLN A 746 -19.32 -2.93 37.84
C GLN A 746 -19.62 -2.14 36.57
N ARG A 747 -20.71 -2.50 35.86
CA ARG A 747 -21.16 -1.76 34.67
C ARG A 747 -21.53 -0.32 35.01
N ASN A 748 -22.20 -0.09 36.14
CA ASN A 748 -22.57 1.25 36.58
C ASN A 748 -21.33 2.10 36.93
N ALA A 749 -20.35 1.53 37.63
CA ALA A 749 -19.08 2.19 37.92
C ALA A 749 -18.30 2.52 36.63
N LEU A 750 -18.27 1.59 35.67
CA LEU A 750 -17.65 1.81 34.36
C LEU A 750 -18.33 2.96 33.60
N LYS A 751 -19.66 2.97 33.53
CA LYS A 751 -20.43 4.07 32.92
C LYS A 751 -20.15 5.42 33.60
N GLN A 752 -20.05 5.45 34.92
CA GLN A 752 -19.72 6.67 35.66
C GLN A 752 -18.31 7.16 35.32
N SER A 753 -17.34 6.24 35.21
CA SER A 753 -15.98 6.57 34.79
C SER A 753 -15.94 7.16 33.37
N LEU A 754 -16.65 6.54 32.43
CA LEU A 754 -16.77 7.03 31.05
C LEU A 754 -17.43 8.41 30.97
N ARG A 755 -18.50 8.64 31.75
CA ARG A 755 -19.16 9.96 31.83
C ARG A 755 -18.25 11.02 32.44
N ALA A 756 -17.42 10.66 33.42
CA ALA A 756 -16.42 11.57 33.98
C ALA A 756 -15.35 11.94 32.95
N ALA A 757 -14.85 10.96 32.18
CA ALA A 757 -13.91 11.20 31.08
C ALA A 757 -14.54 12.10 30.01
N LYS A 758 -15.79 11.84 29.62
CA LYS A 758 -16.58 12.69 28.69
C LYS A 758 -16.70 14.13 29.20
N LYS A 759 -17.01 14.31 30.49
CA LYS A 759 -17.14 15.64 31.10
C LYS A 759 -15.81 16.42 31.12
N LEU A 760 -14.69 15.72 31.31
CA LEU A 760 -13.38 16.34 31.46
C LEU A 760 -12.68 16.61 30.11
N HIS A 761 -12.89 15.74 29.12
CA HIS A 761 -12.15 15.75 27.84
C HIS A 761 -13.03 15.89 26.61
N GLY A 762 -14.34 15.89 26.77
CA GLY A 762 -15.29 16.00 25.67
C GLY A 762 -15.11 17.30 24.89
N VAL A 763 -15.07 17.17 23.57
CA VAL A 763 -15.01 18.30 22.64
C VAL A 763 -16.17 18.25 21.67
N ALA A 764 -16.62 19.41 21.20
CA ALA A 764 -17.56 19.47 20.10
C ALA A 764 -16.96 18.82 18.84
N ARG A 765 -17.83 18.20 18.05
CA ARG A 765 -17.47 17.61 16.76
C ARG A 765 -16.89 18.67 15.84
N ARG A 766 -15.82 18.32 15.12
CA ARG A 766 -15.11 19.21 14.19
C ARG A 766 -15.51 18.93 12.76
N SER A 767 -15.50 17.66 12.34
CA SER A 767 -15.81 17.28 10.97
C SER A 767 -17.32 17.25 10.71
N ILE A 768 -17.75 17.90 9.64
CA ILE A 768 -19.14 17.92 9.18
C ILE A 768 -19.38 16.68 8.31
N ILE A 769 -20.51 15.99 8.46
CA ILE A 769 -20.91 14.88 7.58
C ILE A 769 -22.04 15.36 6.68
N GLU A 770 -21.88 15.18 5.37
CA GLU A 770 -22.91 15.44 4.36
C GLU A 770 -23.38 14.11 3.74
N GLU A 771 -24.69 13.95 3.57
CA GLU A 771 -25.27 12.71 3.03
C GLU A 771 -24.98 12.53 1.53
N GLN A 772 -24.87 13.65 0.80
CA GLN A 772 -24.65 13.65 -0.65
C GLN A 772 -23.15 13.66 -0.97
N ILE A 773 -22.77 12.80 -1.91
CA ILE A 773 -21.46 12.87 -2.55
C ILE A 773 -21.58 13.91 -3.66
N GLU A 774 -20.92 15.06 -3.52
CA GLU A 774 -20.71 15.92 -4.68
C GLU A 774 -19.71 15.22 -5.62
N GLU A 775 -20.21 14.63 -6.70
CA GLU A 775 -19.35 14.17 -7.78
C GLU A 775 -18.72 15.39 -8.47
N LEU A 776 -17.49 15.73 -8.10
CA LEU A 776 -16.63 16.55 -8.95
C LEU A 776 -16.31 15.74 -10.21
N LYS A 777 -17.16 15.84 -11.23
CA LYS A 777 -16.78 15.49 -12.60
C LYS A 777 -15.77 16.55 -13.06
N VAL A 778 -14.49 16.29 -12.80
CA VAL A 778 -13.40 16.99 -13.48
C VAL A 778 -13.41 16.50 -14.92
N THR A 779 -14.18 17.16 -15.76
CA THR A 779 -14.03 17.05 -17.20
C THR A 779 -12.70 17.73 -17.54
N GLU A 780 -11.65 16.96 -17.80
CA GLU A 780 -10.33 17.45 -18.25
C GLU A 780 -10.37 18.14 -19.63
N ASN A 781 -11.54 18.43 -20.18
CA ASN A 781 -11.67 19.02 -21.50
C ASN A 781 -12.30 20.41 -21.41
N GLU A 782 -11.63 21.33 -22.11
CA GLU A 782 -12.09 22.66 -22.56
C GLU A 782 -11.56 23.87 -21.76
N THR A 783 -10.26 24.09 -21.84
CA THR A 783 -9.62 25.41 -21.68
C THR A 783 -9.28 26.01 -23.05
N ILE A 784 -10.30 26.30 -23.85
CA ILE A 784 -10.13 27.15 -25.04
C ILE A 784 -10.96 28.40 -24.88
N ALA A 785 -10.27 29.53 -24.83
CA ALA A 785 -10.91 30.84 -24.89
C ALA A 785 -11.57 31.02 -26.26
N GLU A 786 -12.80 31.49 -26.26
CA GLU A 786 -13.56 31.83 -27.47
C GLU A 786 -12.93 33.06 -28.15
N GLU A 787 -12.31 32.86 -29.32
CA GLU A 787 -11.69 33.92 -30.12
C GLU A 787 -12.21 33.84 -31.56
N PRO A 788 -12.49 34.97 -32.23
CA PRO A 788 -12.89 34.98 -33.63
C PRO A 788 -11.71 34.57 -34.52
N VAL A 789 -11.97 33.65 -35.46
CA VAL A 789 -10.98 33.09 -36.38
C VAL A 789 -11.56 32.92 -37.78
N PHE A 790 -10.68 32.92 -38.78
CA PHE A 790 -11.00 32.48 -40.13
C PHE A 790 -10.34 31.13 -40.39
N VAL A 791 -11.07 30.21 -41.03
CA VAL A 791 -10.58 28.88 -41.39
C VAL A 791 -10.66 28.70 -42.89
N LEU A 792 -9.51 28.52 -43.53
CA LEU A 792 -9.35 28.22 -44.94
C LEU A 792 -9.26 26.70 -45.15
N VAL A 793 -9.98 26.19 -46.13
CA VAL A 793 -9.97 24.77 -46.51
C VAL A 793 -9.64 24.62 -47.99
N THR A 794 -8.73 23.70 -48.33
CA THR A 794 -8.34 23.39 -49.71
C THR A 794 -8.94 22.08 -50.22
N ARG A 795 -8.82 21.86 -51.52
CA ARG A 795 -9.37 20.68 -52.21
C ARG A 795 -8.77 19.36 -51.76
N ASP A 796 -7.50 19.36 -51.40
CA ASP A 796 -6.79 18.15 -51.00
C ASP A 796 -6.88 17.86 -49.47
N GLY A 797 -7.79 18.54 -48.76
CA GLY A 797 -8.07 18.29 -47.34
C GLY A 797 -7.18 19.05 -46.36
N TYR A 798 -6.53 20.12 -46.83
CA TYR A 798 -5.70 20.97 -45.98
C TYR A 798 -6.53 22.09 -45.35
N VAL A 799 -6.40 22.25 -44.04
CA VAL A 799 -7.17 23.22 -43.25
C VAL A 799 -6.21 24.15 -42.52
N LYS A 800 -6.43 25.46 -42.66
CA LYS A 800 -5.58 26.51 -42.08
C LYS A 800 -6.42 27.55 -41.35
N ARG A 801 -6.19 27.66 -40.04
CA ARG A 801 -6.77 28.69 -39.18
C ARG A 801 -5.91 29.96 -39.19
N MET A 802 -6.54 31.11 -39.20
CA MET A 802 -5.90 32.42 -39.12
C MET A 802 -6.74 33.40 -38.30
N SER A 803 -6.07 34.32 -37.60
CA SER A 803 -6.78 35.41 -36.91
C SER A 803 -7.32 36.42 -37.92
N PRO A 804 -8.32 37.24 -37.56
CA PRO A 804 -8.84 38.31 -38.42
C PRO A 804 -7.72 39.21 -38.95
N ARG A 805 -6.77 39.60 -38.08
CA ARG A 805 -5.59 40.38 -38.48
C ARG A 805 -4.74 39.69 -39.55
N ALA A 806 -4.49 38.39 -39.41
CA ALA A 806 -3.69 37.63 -40.36
C ALA A 806 -4.43 37.39 -41.69
N TYR A 807 -5.76 37.26 -41.66
CA TYR A 807 -6.57 37.17 -42.87
C TYR A 807 -6.55 38.47 -43.68
N PHE A 808 -6.78 39.61 -43.03
CA PHE A 808 -6.82 40.92 -43.71
C PHE A 808 -5.44 41.48 -44.10
N ALA A 809 -4.35 40.97 -43.52
CA ALA A 809 -2.99 41.42 -43.82
C ALA A 809 -2.30 40.63 -44.96
N ASN A 810 -2.78 39.44 -45.30
CA ASN A 810 -2.15 38.59 -46.31
C ASN A 810 -2.92 38.62 -47.63
N ASP A 811 -2.21 38.84 -48.74
CA ASP A 811 -2.78 38.65 -50.08
C ASP A 811 -2.98 37.14 -50.34
N TYR A 812 -4.10 36.74 -50.94
CA TYR A 812 -4.50 35.32 -51.05
C TYR A 812 -3.44 34.44 -51.73
N ASN A 813 -2.60 35.05 -52.58
CA ASN A 813 -1.50 34.41 -53.31
C ASN A 813 -0.23 34.14 -52.46
N GLN A 814 -0.14 34.62 -51.22
CA GLN A 814 1.01 34.42 -50.33
C GLN A 814 0.81 33.30 -49.30
N LEU A 815 -0.31 32.59 -49.36
CA LEU A 815 -0.57 31.43 -48.49
C LEU A 815 0.32 30.26 -48.91
N SER A 816 1.10 29.71 -47.98
CA SER A 816 2.00 28.56 -48.18
C SER A 816 1.22 27.25 -48.41
N ILE A 817 0.49 27.16 -49.53
CA ILE A 817 -0.27 25.98 -49.97
C ILE A 817 0.57 25.23 -51.02
N LYS A 818 0.45 23.90 -51.06
CA LYS A 818 1.19 23.06 -52.01
C LYS A 818 0.82 23.43 -53.46
N GLN A 819 1.81 23.55 -54.36
CA GLN A 819 1.57 23.82 -55.78
C GLN A 819 0.57 22.80 -56.38
N GLY A 820 -0.54 23.29 -56.93
CA GLY A 820 -1.61 22.49 -57.55
C GLY A 820 -2.84 22.23 -56.68
N ASP A 821 -2.76 22.51 -55.37
CA ASP A 821 -3.89 22.49 -54.44
C ASP A 821 -4.58 23.87 -54.43
N LEU A 822 -5.92 23.89 -54.46
CA LEU A 822 -6.72 25.11 -54.60
C LEU A 822 -7.60 25.31 -53.36
N PRO A 823 -7.73 26.54 -52.84
CA PRO A 823 -8.68 26.84 -51.78
C PRO A 823 -10.11 26.66 -52.29
N ILE A 824 -10.95 25.97 -51.50
CA ILE A 824 -12.36 25.74 -51.82
C ILE A 824 -13.24 26.73 -51.07
N ALA A 825 -12.94 26.99 -49.79
CA ALA A 825 -13.78 27.85 -48.95
C ALA A 825 -12.97 28.50 -47.82
N THR A 826 -13.44 29.65 -47.37
CA THR A 826 -13.05 30.28 -46.10
C THR A 826 -14.29 30.52 -45.26
N LEU A 827 -14.26 30.10 -44.01
CA LEU A 827 -15.31 30.39 -43.04
C LEU A 827 -14.80 31.32 -41.94
N SER A 828 -15.65 32.23 -41.49
CA SER A 828 -15.49 32.92 -40.20
C SER A 828 -16.21 32.13 -39.11
N GLY A 829 -15.57 31.98 -37.95
CA GLY A 829 -16.16 31.34 -36.77
C GLY A 829 -15.37 31.67 -35.51
N THR A 830 -15.61 30.96 -34.43
CA THR A 830 -14.87 31.03 -33.18
C THR A 830 -13.98 29.81 -32.98
N THR A 831 -13.11 29.85 -31.99
CA THR A 831 -12.29 28.70 -31.55
C THR A 831 -13.10 27.58 -30.90
N LEU A 832 -14.38 27.81 -30.57
CA LEU A 832 -15.29 26.82 -30.00
C LEU A 832 -16.14 26.12 -31.08
N ASP A 833 -16.30 26.74 -32.25
CA ASP A 833 -17.11 26.18 -33.33
C ASP A 833 -16.53 24.86 -33.83
N ARG A 834 -17.39 23.93 -34.26
CA ARG A 834 -16.99 22.65 -34.87
C ARG A 834 -17.20 22.70 -36.37
N LEU A 835 -16.17 22.33 -37.14
CA LEU A 835 -16.26 22.27 -38.59
C LEU A 835 -16.58 20.84 -39.06
N ILE A 836 -17.50 20.74 -40.01
CA ILE A 836 -17.80 19.47 -40.67
C ILE A 836 -17.35 19.58 -42.12
N LEU A 837 -16.50 18.64 -42.53
CA LEU A 837 -15.94 18.60 -43.88
C LEU A 837 -16.60 17.46 -44.66
N LEU A 838 -17.23 17.79 -45.78
CA LEU A 838 -18.03 16.84 -46.54
C LEU A 838 -17.23 16.31 -47.73
N THR A 839 -16.81 15.04 -47.60
CA THR A 839 -16.40 14.15 -48.70
C THR A 839 -17.54 13.19 -49.04
N ASP A 840 -17.33 12.27 -49.99
CA ASP A 840 -18.23 11.15 -50.27
C ASP A 840 -18.53 10.24 -49.06
N ARG A 841 -17.77 10.36 -47.95
CA ARG A 841 -17.95 9.59 -46.69
C ARG A 841 -18.29 10.42 -45.43
N ALA A 842 -18.34 11.75 -45.53
CA ALA A 842 -18.71 12.72 -44.47
C ALA A 842 -17.99 12.54 -43.11
N GLU A 843 -16.98 13.38 -42.82
CA GLU A 843 -16.22 13.36 -41.56
C GLU A 843 -16.29 14.69 -40.78
N GLN A 844 -16.40 14.63 -39.45
CA GLN A 844 -16.41 15.81 -38.57
C GLN A 844 -15.01 16.09 -38.03
N VAL A 845 -14.58 17.36 -38.06
CA VAL A 845 -13.25 17.76 -37.61
C VAL A 845 -13.35 18.89 -36.56
N PRO A 846 -12.87 18.67 -35.32
CA PRO A 846 -12.82 19.74 -34.33
C PRO A 846 -11.83 20.83 -34.77
N VAL A 847 -12.17 22.11 -34.54
CA VAL A 847 -11.33 23.26 -34.94
C VAL A 847 -10.08 23.42 -34.05
N GLN A 848 -9.97 22.58 -33.02
CA GLN A 848 -8.89 22.58 -32.04
C GLN A 848 -7.55 22.08 -32.61
N GLY A 849 -6.50 22.89 -32.50
CA GLY A 849 -5.11 22.47 -32.73
C GLY A 849 -4.49 22.81 -34.10
N LEU A 850 -5.19 23.55 -34.97
CA LEU A 850 -4.65 23.95 -36.29
C LEU A 850 -3.62 25.09 -36.15
N LYS A 851 -2.33 24.75 -36.27
CA LYS A 851 -1.20 25.71 -36.20
C LYS A 851 -1.20 26.67 -37.41
N ALA A 852 -0.57 27.84 -37.26
CA ALA A 852 -0.45 28.87 -38.31
C ALA A 852 0.19 28.38 -39.64
N GLY A 853 0.91 27.25 -39.60
CA GLY A 853 1.47 26.59 -40.78
C GLY A 853 0.51 25.62 -41.50
N GLY A 854 -0.77 25.55 -41.09
CA GLY A 854 -1.84 24.65 -41.57
C GLY A 854 -1.55 23.16 -41.40
N VAL A 855 -2.60 22.32 -41.34
CA VAL A 855 -2.47 20.88 -41.09
C VAL A 855 -3.35 20.11 -42.07
N LYS A 856 -2.87 18.97 -42.56
CA LYS A 856 -3.71 18.04 -43.31
C LYS A 856 -4.68 17.38 -42.33
N ALA A 857 -5.94 17.81 -42.38
CA ALA A 857 -6.94 17.39 -41.41
C ALA A 857 -7.69 16.10 -41.82
N LEU A 858 -7.69 15.78 -43.12
CA LEU A 858 -8.37 14.62 -43.69
C LEU A 858 -7.41 13.80 -44.57
N ASN A 859 -7.47 12.47 -44.46
CA ASN A 859 -6.78 11.55 -45.37
C ASN A 859 -7.76 11.07 -46.45
N LEU A 860 -7.75 11.73 -47.61
CA LEU A 860 -8.54 11.34 -48.79
C LEU A 860 -7.91 10.13 -49.50
N GLU A 861 -8.73 9.17 -49.96
CA GLU A 861 -8.28 8.07 -50.83
C GLU A 861 -7.97 8.58 -52.26
N GLU A 862 -7.30 7.78 -53.10
CA GLU A 862 -6.94 8.19 -54.46
C GLU A 862 -8.20 8.52 -55.30
N ASN A 863 -8.28 9.79 -55.76
CA ASN A 863 -9.36 10.43 -56.54
C ASN A 863 -10.53 11.05 -55.75
N ASP A 864 -10.52 11.02 -54.41
CA ASP A 864 -11.51 11.77 -53.63
C ASP A 864 -11.20 13.27 -53.58
N ARG A 865 -12.26 14.09 -53.61
CA ARG A 865 -12.18 15.56 -53.53
C ARG A 865 -13.28 16.10 -52.61
N LEU A 866 -12.94 17.10 -51.80
CA LEU A 866 -13.90 17.83 -50.99
C LEU A 866 -14.88 18.62 -51.88
N ALA A 867 -16.17 18.52 -51.60
CA ALA A 867 -17.23 19.12 -52.43
C ALA A 867 -17.93 20.32 -51.77
N GLY A 868 -17.88 20.45 -50.44
CA GLY A 868 -18.53 21.54 -49.72
C GLY A 868 -18.19 21.58 -48.22
N LEU A 869 -18.51 22.71 -47.59
CA LEU A 869 -18.21 23.01 -46.19
C LEU A 869 -19.39 23.74 -45.55
N VAL A 870 -19.79 23.34 -44.34
CA VAL A 870 -20.92 23.94 -43.59
C VAL A 870 -20.49 24.13 -42.13
N SER A 871 -20.79 25.32 -41.57
CA SER A 871 -20.73 25.59 -40.14
C SER A 871 -22.13 25.40 -39.54
N LEU A 872 -22.23 24.78 -38.36
CA LEU A 872 -23.51 24.60 -37.67
C LEU A 872 -23.49 25.42 -36.38
N ASP A 873 -24.43 26.34 -36.26
CA ASP A 873 -24.69 27.09 -35.03
C ASP A 873 -25.93 26.52 -34.34
N ASP A 874 -25.79 26.29 -33.04
CA ASP A 874 -26.79 26.07 -31.99
C ASP A 874 -27.42 24.68 -31.73
N GLU A 875 -27.68 24.47 -30.43
CA GLU A 875 -28.01 23.20 -29.77
C GLU A 875 -29.35 22.60 -30.20
N GLY A 876 -29.28 21.46 -30.89
CA GLY A 876 -30.34 20.45 -30.94
C GLY A 876 -31.24 20.48 -32.19
N GLN A 877 -30.85 19.73 -33.22
CA GLN A 877 -31.63 18.61 -33.80
C GLN A 877 -30.97 18.04 -35.09
N HIS A 878 -31.32 16.79 -35.41
CA HIS A 878 -30.80 15.95 -36.49
C HIS A 878 -30.80 16.57 -37.90
N VAL A 879 -29.78 16.22 -38.69
CA VAL A 879 -29.66 16.59 -40.12
C VAL A 879 -29.83 15.36 -41.03
N LEU A 880 -30.54 15.55 -42.15
CA LEU A 880 -30.73 14.58 -43.23
C LEU A 880 -29.84 14.96 -44.42
N ILE A 881 -28.94 14.05 -44.82
CA ILE A 881 -27.99 14.27 -45.93
C ILE A 881 -28.46 13.51 -47.16
N CYS A 882 -28.45 14.15 -48.35
CA CYS A 882 -28.60 13.52 -49.67
C CYS A 882 -27.30 13.66 -50.49
N ALA A 883 -26.75 12.54 -50.98
CA ALA A 883 -25.67 12.51 -51.98
C ALA A 883 -26.10 11.69 -53.20
N ASN A 884 -25.37 11.77 -54.32
CA ASN A 884 -25.69 11.11 -55.59
C ASN A 884 -25.83 9.56 -55.53
N ARG A 885 -25.51 8.92 -54.39
CA ARG A 885 -25.70 7.47 -54.15
C ARG A 885 -26.43 7.10 -52.85
N GLY A 886 -27.09 8.05 -52.18
CA GLY A 886 -27.98 7.73 -51.05
C GLY A 886 -28.01 8.75 -49.91
N MET A 887 -28.87 8.47 -48.92
CA MET A 887 -29.13 9.32 -47.74
C MET A 887 -28.65 8.70 -46.43
N LYS A 888 -28.10 9.51 -45.53
CA LYS A 888 -27.72 9.11 -44.16
C LYS A 888 -28.13 10.18 -43.15
N ARG A 889 -28.69 9.74 -42.01
CA ARG A 889 -29.05 10.58 -40.86
C ARG A 889 -27.92 10.50 -39.83
N ILE A 890 -27.46 11.65 -39.34
CA ILE A 890 -26.51 11.73 -38.22
C ILE A 890 -27.16 12.59 -37.13
N GLY A 891 -27.05 12.11 -35.90
CA GLY A 891 -27.62 12.70 -34.68
C GLY A 891 -26.63 12.59 -33.56
#